data_AF-A0AA41VBJ6-F1
#
_entry.id   AF-A0AA41VBJ6-F1
#
_cell.length_a   1.000
_cell.length_b   1.000
_cell.length_c   1.000
_cell.angle_alpha   90.00
_cell.angle_beta   90.00
_cell.angle_gamma   90.00
#
_symmetry.space_group_name_H-M   'P 1'
#
loop_
_entity.id
_entity.type
_entity.pdbx_description
1 polymer ?
#
loop_
_entity_poly.entity_id
_entity_poly.type
_entity_poly.pdbx_seq_one_letter_code
_entity_poly.pdbx_strand_id
1 'polypeptide(L)'
;MGDCDSETDSELLLVWRSEEETQAARDLVSSIPSLCSSCEIDNSSENSSITRARNLVSVVKDFLSMTPTYNVHDSNEHMFMLISFGTVKALVSLVLNSPIQCYKQAGEDSIKLFLYPNIRFMPRLIRKHWVRLVWEFCELLYNEDKLGNQHPLYYSCRKTLVSLLKLMGFRNTWRYVYVTEPSETIEKFFPFVEELVKSLCCGLNAFRESSHAKVPTSIRLSIENDVRLLAFFSRYLVRAIEDHVRLKGQSLPLNMDDDFYNQPCYLLEINFFCNVYDDLWIEFIQCLAKVKNDASWPSYLSVLKVLKNFSKLYLNFEEELFSEVQAYQYQMDMLVRLSKRSDDLLWLLEHKNSINPITRDYLLMKMFPEVNFDFEKQHKMLIDRSEILAESFKHLSLGTPKSLRSGLSVEFRNEEAVGYGVLREWIFMICQELFDPKGSLFLPCPSDRRRFFPNPAPVDRRHRNYFAFAGRVIALALMHKVQVGISFDRVFFLQLAGGAISLEDIRDADPVMYKSCKTILEMDADIVDSDALGLTFVREFEEFGSIRVVELCPGGNSIIVNSKNREEYVELLIQHCFVKSIADKLSYFIRGFGDILCERGFQKIFFQNLELKDLDLMLFGSGEAISVEDWKAHTKYHGYKENDDQICWFWEVYSYRRSSFHFLMFNVDTFFVMH
;
A
#
# COMPACT_ATOMS: atom_id res chain seq x y z
N MET A 1 -64.66 -12.68 22.23
CA MET A 1 -63.43 -13.35 22.72
C MET A 1 -62.75 -13.87 21.48
N GLY A 2 -61.70 -13.27 20.93
CA GLY A 2 -60.79 -12.22 21.33
C GLY A 2 -59.64 -12.31 20.32
N ASP A 3 -58.94 -11.21 20.07
CA ASP A 3 -57.67 -11.13 19.32
C ASP A 3 -57.79 -11.07 17.78
N CYS A 4 -58.20 -9.90 17.27
CA CYS A 4 -57.82 -9.47 15.91
C CYS A 4 -57.66 -7.94 15.72
N ASP A 5 -57.87 -7.11 16.75
CA ASP A 5 -57.90 -5.64 16.61
C ASP A 5 -56.65 -4.91 17.16
N SER A 6 -55.63 -5.61 17.69
CA SER A 6 -54.50 -4.96 18.37
C SER A 6 -53.28 -4.62 17.49
N GLU A 7 -53.14 -5.22 16.30
CA GLU A 7 -51.99 -4.97 15.41
C GLU A 7 -52.21 -3.76 14.48
N THR A 8 -53.43 -3.57 13.98
CA THR A 8 -53.80 -2.43 13.11
C THR A 8 -53.84 -1.08 13.85
N ASP A 9 -54.29 -1.06 15.11
CA ASP A 9 -54.28 0.14 15.94
C ASP A 9 -52.87 0.56 16.34
N SER A 10 -51.93 -0.39 16.50
CA SER A 10 -50.52 -0.08 16.79
C SER A 10 -49.80 0.52 15.59
N GLU A 11 -50.08 0.06 14.36
CA GLU A 11 -49.53 0.66 13.14
C GLU A 11 -50.12 2.04 12.87
N LEU A 12 -51.43 2.22 13.06
CA LEU A 12 -52.08 3.53 12.94
C LEU A 12 -51.59 4.52 14.01
N LEU A 13 -51.43 4.11 15.28
CA LEU A 13 -50.85 4.96 16.32
C LEU A 13 -49.39 5.33 16.07
N LEU A 14 -48.60 4.45 15.42
CA LEU A 14 -47.23 4.74 15.00
C LEU A 14 -47.17 5.74 13.83
N VAL A 15 -48.09 5.62 12.85
CA VAL A 15 -48.20 6.55 11.71
C VAL A 15 -48.67 7.93 12.18
N TRP A 16 -49.68 8.01 13.05
CA TRP A 16 -50.19 9.26 13.60
C TRP A 16 -49.18 9.97 14.51
N ARG A 17 -48.41 9.22 15.33
CA ARG A 17 -47.28 9.79 16.09
C ARG A 17 -46.19 10.34 15.18
N SER A 18 -45.89 9.67 14.06
CA SER A 18 -44.91 10.14 13.08
C SER A 18 -45.35 11.44 12.39
N GLU A 19 -46.64 11.62 12.08
CA GLU A 19 -47.19 12.84 11.49
C GLU A 19 -47.20 14.06 12.45
N GLU A 20 -47.55 13.87 13.72
CA GLU A 20 -47.48 14.96 14.72
C GLU A 20 -46.03 15.37 15.03
N GLU A 21 -45.11 14.40 15.12
CA GLU A 21 -43.68 14.66 15.33
C GLU A 21 -43.04 15.37 14.13
N THR A 22 -43.38 15.00 12.89
CA THR A 22 -42.92 15.70 11.68
C THR A 22 -43.49 17.11 11.55
N GLN A 23 -44.74 17.35 11.97
CA GLN A 23 -45.33 18.69 11.95
C GLN A 23 -44.71 19.61 13.01
N ALA A 24 -44.47 19.11 14.23
CA ALA A 24 -43.73 19.85 15.25
C ALA A 24 -42.30 20.20 14.80
N ALA A 25 -41.63 19.28 14.10
CA ALA A 25 -40.33 19.53 13.50
C ALA A 25 -40.37 20.58 12.38
N ARG A 26 -41.41 20.60 11.52
CA ARG A 26 -41.62 21.67 10.51
C ARG A 26 -41.76 23.03 11.16
N ASP A 27 -42.59 23.13 12.19
CA ASP A 27 -42.89 24.39 12.87
C ASP A 27 -41.61 24.95 13.53
N LEU A 28 -40.80 24.09 14.16
CA LEU A 28 -39.50 24.47 14.71
C LEU A 28 -38.53 24.96 13.62
N VAL A 29 -38.36 24.22 12.51
CA VAL A 29 -37.40 24.59 11.44
C VAL A 29 -37.81 25.87 10.72
N SER A 30 -39.10 26.03 10.42
CA SER A 30 -39.63 27.23 9.76
C SER A 30 -39.47 28.50 10.61
N SER A 31 -39.42 28.36 11.94
CA SER A 31 -39.18 29.48 12.85
C SER A 31 -37.73 30.01 12.79
N ILE A 32 -36.76 29.16 12.45
CA ILE A 32 -35.33 29.51 12.50
C ILE A 32 -34.95 30.68 11.57
N PRO A 33 -35.30 30.67 10.27
CA PRO A 33 -35.05 31.81 9.38
C PRO A 33 -35.68 33.12 9.88
N SER A 34 -36.91 33.05 10.43
CA SER A 34 -37.60 34.21 10.96
C SER A 34 -36.89 34.78 12.20
N LEU A 35 -36.41 33.90 13.09
CA LEU A 35 -35.60 34.27 14.25
C LEU A 35 -34.29 34.93 13.81
N CYS A 36 -33.58 34.34 12.84
CA CYS A 36 -32.36 34.93 12.27
C CYS A 36 -32.62 36.34 11.69
N SER A 37 -33.67 36.52 10.90
CA SER A 37 -34.03 37.84 10.34
C SER A 37 -34.42 38.87 11.41
N SER A 38 -35.09 38.44 12.48
CA SER A 38 -35.44 39.31 13.61
C SER A 38 -34.22 39.76 14.41
N CYS A 39 -33.17 38.94 14.44
CA CYS A 39 -31.89 39.26 15.07
C CYS A 39 -31.05 40.25 14.26
N GLU A 40 -31.26 40.38 12.95
CA GLU A 40 -30.55 41.32 12.08
C GLU A 40 -31.09 42.77 12.19
N ILE A 41 -32.35 42.95 12.61
CA ILE A 41 -33.07 44.24 12.67
C ILE A 41 -33.12 44.81 14.12
N ASP A 42 -32.48 44.14 15.06
CA ASP A 42 -32.72 44.34 16.50
C ASP A 42 -32.03 45.58 17.10
N ASN A 43 -32.81 46.51 17.65
CA ASN A 43 -32.35 47.71 18.37
C ASN A 43 -32.59 47.61 19.90
N SER A 44 -32.79 46.40 20.42
CA SER A 44 -33.21 46.14 21.80
C SER A 44 -32.05 46.13 22.82
N SER A 45 -32.38 46.09 24.12
CA SER A 45 -31.39 46.06 25.20
C SER A 45 -30.59 44.74 25.22
N GLU A 46 -29.32 44.80 25.64
CA GLU A 46 -28.35 43.69 25.59
C GLU A 46 -28.86 42.36 26.21
N ASN A 47 -29.62 42.41 27.31
CA ASN A 47 -30.22 41.24 27.95
C ASN A 47 -31.32 40.55 27.11
N SER A 48 -32.08 41.33 26.34
CA SER A 48 -33.12 40.78 25.46
C SER A 48 -32.50 40.04 24.26
N SER A 49 -31.40 40.57 23.73
CA SER A 49 -30.66 39.98 22.63
C SER A 49 -29.99 38.65 23.04
N ILE A 50 -29.42 38.59 24.23
CA ILE A 50 -28.85 37.34 24.80
C ILE A 50 -29.93 36.26 24.97
N THR A 51 -31.14 36.64 25.36
CA THR A 51 -32.26 35.69 25.56
C THR A 51 -32.73 35.11 24.24
N ARG A 52 -32.86 35.95 23.19
CA ARG A 52 -33.20 35.50 21.83
C ARG A 52 -32.11 34.61 21.23
N ALA A 53 -30.84 34.97 21.44
CA ALA A 53 -29.69 34.18 21.02
C ALA A 53 -29.69 32.77 21.63
N ARG A 54 -29.99 32.63 22.93
CA ARG A 54 -30.13 31.31 23.57
C ARG A 54 -31.33 30.52 23.04
N ASN A 55 -32.44 31.19 22.78
CA ASN A 55 -33.65 30.55 22.26
C ASN A 55 -33.39 29.95 20.86
N LEU A 56 -32.65 30.65 20.00
CA LEU A 56 -32.24 30.12 18.69
C LEU A 56 -31.47 28.80 18.83
N VAL A 57 -30.46 28.75 19.71
CA VAL A 57 -29.65 27.54 19.92
C VAL A 57 -30.49 26.39 20.51
N SER A 58 -31.43 26.67 21.42
CA SER A 58 -32.33 25.64 21.95
C SER A 58 -33.26 25.08 20.88
N VAL A 59 -33.85 25.94 20.03
CA VAL A 59 -34.73 25.50 18.94
C VAL A 59 -34.00 24.56 17.96
N VAL A 60 -32.77 24.89 17.59
CA VAL A 60 -31.94 24.04 16.72
C VAL A 60 -31.62 22.71 17.41
N LYS A 61 -31.31 22.73 18.71
CA LYS A 61 -31.02 21.52 19.49
C LYS A 61 -32.24 20.61 19.63
N ASP A 62 -33.41 21.19 19.89
CA ASP A 62 -34.68 20.48 20.05
C ASP A 62 -35.08 19.81 18.73
N PHE A 63 -34.98 20.53 17.60
CA PHE A 63 -35.16 19.94 16.28
C PHE A 63 -34.21 18.75 16.02
N LEU A 64 -32.92 18.90 16.33
CA LEU A 64 -31.94 17.83 16.15
C LEU A 64 -32.26 16.59 16.99
N SER A 65 -32.86 16.77 18.17
CA SER A 65 -33.30 15.66 19.03
C SER A 65 -34.54 14.94 18.52
N MET A 66 -35.37 15.61 17.72
CA MET A 66 -36.56 15.04 17.09
C MET A 66 -36.25 14.28 15.80
N THR A 67 -35.05 14.44 15.23
CA THR A 67 -34.68 13.76 13.99
C THR A 67 -34.68 12.24 14.18
N PRO A 68 -35.53 11.48 13.46
CA PRO A 68 -35.62 10.03 13.61
C PRO A 68 -34.28 9.37 13.24
N THR A 69 -33.84 8.38 14.02
CA THR A 69 -32.57 7.66 13.75
C THR A 69 -32.76 6.29 13.08
N TYR A 70 -33.99 5.77 13.04
CA TYR A 70 -34.29 4.42 12.59
C TYR A 70 -35.07 4.34 11.26
N ASN A 71 -35.79 5.40 10.87
CA ASN A 71 -36.57 5.45 9.62
C ASN A 71 -35.93 6.38 8.59
N VAL A 72 -35.51 5.82 7.44
CA VAL A 72 -34.85 6.57 6.36
C VAL A 72 -35.77 7.62 5.75
N HIS A 73 -37.06 7.32 5.56
CA HIS A 73 -37.96 8.25 4.88
C HIS A 73 -38.18 9.49 5.74
N ASP A 74 -38.49 9.28 7.02
CA ASP A 74 -38.73 10.37 7.97
C ASP A 74 -37.45 11.18 8.22
N SER A 75 -36.27 10.53 8.36
CA SER A 75 -35.00 11.27 8.44
C SER A 75 -34.74 12.11 7.18
N ASN A 76 -35.12 11.64 5.99
CA ASN A 76 -34.95 12.40 4.75
C ASN A 76 -35.84 13.63 4.74
N GLU A 77 -37.11 13.48 5.13
CA GLU A 77 -38.02 14.61 5.23
C GLU A 77 -37.48 15.67 6.19
N HIS A 78 -37.05 15.26 7.39
CA HIS A 78 -36.46 16.17 8.38
C HIS A 78 -35.22 16.91 7.87
N MET A 79 -34.32 16.22 7.19
CA MET A 79 -33.12 16.86 6.63
C MET A 79 -33.45 17.74 5.41
N PHE A 80 -34.43 17.35 4.59
CA PHE A 80 -34.90 18.15 3.46
C PHE A 80 -35.61 19.43 3.93
N MET A 81 -36.28 19.40 5.08
CA MET A 81 -36.86 20.60 5.70
C MET A 81 -35.82 21.70 5.95
N LEU A 82 -34.67 21.36 6.54
CA LEU A 82 -33.59 22.33 6.82
C LEU A 82 -33.11 23.06 5.56
N ILE A 83 -33.04 22.35 4.45
CA ILE A 83 -32.59 22.86 3.16
C ILE A 83 -33.71 23.71 2.52
N SER A 84 -34.93 23.19 2.51
CA SER A 84 -36.10 23.80 1.87
C SER A 84 -36.55 25.09 2.54
N PHE A 85 -36.48 25.16 3.87
CA PHE A 85 -36.80 26.37 4.63
C PHE A 85 -35.66 27.41 4.63
N GLY A 86 -34.52 27.13 3.98
CA GLY A 86 -33.38 28.04 3.93
C GLY A 86 -32.68 28.24 5.28
N THR A 87 -32.91 27.33 6.23
CA THR A 87 -32.34 27.39 7.59
C THR A 87 -30.82 27.42 7.58
N VAL A 88 -30.19 26.61 6.72
CA VAL A 88 -28.74 26.58 6.52
C VAL A 88 -28.21 27.96 6.11
N LYS A 89 -28.88 28.60 5.13
CA LYS A 89 -28.52 29.94 4.63
C LYS A 89 -28.74 31.02 5.68
N ALA A 90 -29.84 30.96 6.43
CA ALA A 90 -30.14 31.91 7.49
C ALA A 90 -29.11 31.85 8.64
N LEU A 91 -28.69 30.65 9.05
CA LEU A 91 -27.67 30.47 10.07
C LEU A 91 -26.29 30.98 9.60
N VAL A 92 -25.91 30.72 8.35
CA VAL A 92 -24.65 31.24 7.79
C VAL A 92 -24.68 32.77 7.66
N SER A 93 -25.78 33.34 7.18
CA SER A 93 -25.97 34.80 7.13
C SER A 93 -25.85 35.42 8.53
N LEU A 94 -26.46 34.79 9.54
CA LEU A 94 -26.38 35.29 10.91
C LEU A 94 -24.94 35.33 11.44
N VAL A 95 -24.11 34.35 11.09
CA VAL A 95 -22.69 34.32 11.48
C VAL A 95 -21.89 35.41 10.76
N LEU A 96 -22.07 35.56 9.45
CA LEU A 96 -21.23 36.43 8.62
C LEU A 96 -21.67 37.89 8.61
N ASN A 97 -22.99 38.14 8.65
CA ASN A 97 -23.57 39.44 8.37
C ASN A 97 -24.19 40.15 9.59
N SER A 98 -24.44 39.44 10.70
CA SER A 98 -25.03 40.09 11.88
C SER A 98 -24.11 41.16 12.48
N PRO A 99 -24.61 42.36 12.83
CA PRO A 99 -23.82 43.39 13.51
C PRO A 99 -23.61 43.10 15.01
N ILE A 100 -24.35 42.15 15.60
CA ILE A 100 -24.39 41.89 17.05
C ILE A 100 -23.62 40.60 17.40
N GLN A 101 -22.65 40.70 18.31
CA GLN A 101 -21.74 39.59 18.64
C GLN A 101 -22.44 38.37 19.25
N CYS A 102 -23.46 38.55 20.10
CA CYS A 102 -24.18 37.42 20.69
C CYS A 102 -24.97 36.60 19.65
N TYR A 103 -25.44 37.25 18.57
CA TYR A 103 -26.13 36.57 17.47
C TYR A 103 -25.16 35.85 16.55
N LYS A 104 -23.98 36.42 16.30
CA LYS A 104 -22.89 35.68 15.63
C LYS A 104 -22.56 34.39 16.39
N GLN A 105 -22.34 34.50 17.71
CA GLN A 105 -22.03 33.34 18.56
C GLN A 105 -23.15 32.29 18.55
N ALA A 106 -24.42 32.71 18.63
CA ALA A 106 -25.56 31.79 18.56
C ALA A 106 -25.66 31.08 17.21
N GLY A 107 -25.38 31.78 16.10
CA GLY A 107 -25.25 31.18 14.79
C GLY A 107 -24.12 30.14 14.75
N GLU A 108 -22.95 30.46 15.31
CA GLU A 108 -21.84 29.51 15.37
C GLU A 108 -22.17 28.26 16.18
N ASP A 109 -22.75 28.44 17.36
CA ASP A 109 -23.07 27.35 18.27
C ASP A 109 -24.16 26.47 17.67
N SER A 110 -25.12 27.06 16.95
CA SER A 110 -26.13 26.33 16.17
C SER A 110 -25.49 25.50 15.06
N ILE A 111 -24.55 26.06 14.28
CA ILE A 111 -23.83 25.31 13.23
C ILE A 111 -22.99 24.18 13.85
N LYS A 112 -22.30 24.42 14.98
CA LYS A 112 -21.47 23.41 15.67
C LYS A 112 -22.28 22.18 16.09
N LEU A 113 -23.57 22.31 16.40
CA LEU A 113 -24.44 21.16 16.69
C LEU A 113 -24.51 20.16 15.52
N PHE A 114 -24.42 20.64 14.28
CA PHE A 114 -24.40 19.78 13.08
C PHE A 114 -23.01 19.19 12.78
N LEU A 115 -21.93 19.79 13.30
CA LEU A 115 -20.55 19.36 13.04
C LEU A 115 -20.05 18.29 14.01
N TYR A 116 -20.60 18.26 15.23
CA TYR A 116 -20.22 17.31 16.27
C TYR A 116 -21.35 16.36 16.72
N PRO A 117 -22.13 15.73 15.82
CA PRO A 117 -22.93 14.60 16.26
C PRO A 117 -21.98 13.48 16.71
N ASN A 118 -22.49 12.51 17.46
CA ASN A 118 -21.71 11.33 17.84
C ASN A 118 -21.50 10.44 16.58
N ILE A 119 -20.69 10.91 15.63
CA ILE A 119 -20.59 10.46 14.23
C ILE A 119 -20.34 8.94 14.13
N ARG A 120 -19.63 8.37 15.11
CA ARG A 120 -19.34 6.92 15.17
C ARG A 120 -20.60 6.06 15.36
N PHE A 121 -21.61 6.59 16.04
CA PHE A 121 -22.87 5.91 16.31
C PHE A 121 -23.97 6.27 15.31
N MET A 122 -23.68 7.15 14.33
CA MET A 122 -24.65 7.55 13.33
C MET A 122 -24.99 6.37 12.40
N PRO A 123 -26.28 6.00 12.27
CA PRO A 123 -26.74 4.95 11.37
C PRO A 123 -26.28 5.18 9.93
N ARG A 124 -25.87 4.11 9.23
CA ARG A 124 -25.39 4.20 7.82
C ARG A 124 -26.38 4.93 6.89
N LEU A 125 -27.67 4.79 7.18
CA LEU A 125 -28.76 5.30 6.35
C LEU A 125 -28.88 6.83 6.37
N ILE A 126 -28.43 7.49 7.44
CA ILE A 126 -28.58 8.94 7.63
C ILE A 126 -27.31 9.70 7.20
N ARG A 127 -26.16 9.03 7.16
CA ARG A 127 -24.85 9.63 6.85
C ARG A 127 -24.85 10.43 5.55
N LYS A 128 -25.54 9.96 4.51
CA LYS A 128 -25.61 10.64 3.20
C LYS A 128 -26.26 12.03 3.29
N HIS A 129 -27.34 12.17 4.06
CA HIS A 129 -28.02 13.45 4.25
C HIS A 129 -27.19 14.41 5.10
N TRP A 130 -26.50 13.86 6.10
CA TRP A 130 -25.60 14.64 6.93
C TRP A 130 -24.42 15.19 6.13
N VAL A 131 -23.90 14.43 5.17
CA VAL A 131 -22.86 14.88 4.24
C VAL A 131 -23.36 16.03 3.38
N ARG A 132 -24.56 15.91 2.82
CA ARG A 132 -25.23 16.99 2.07
C ARG A 132 -25.42 18.26 2.90
N LEU A 133 -25.88 18.13 4.14
CA LEU A 133 -26.07 19.28 5.02
C LEU A 133 -24.75 19.99 5.36
N VAL A 134 -23.74 19.22 5.80
CA VAL A 134 -22.41 19.76 6.12
C VAL A 134 -21.74 20.35 4.87
N TRP A 135 -22.00 19.78 3.70
CA TRP A 135 -21.58 20.34 2.42
C TRP A 135 -22.18 21.72 2.15
N GLU A 136 -23.49 21.88 2.31
CA GLU A 136 -24.16 23.18 2.09
C GLU A 136 -23.63 24.27 3.04
N PHE A 137 -23.32 23.92 4.30
CA PHE A 137 -22.61 24.83 5.20
C PHE A 137 -21.23 25.22 4.67
N CYS A 138 -20.43 24.26 4.18
CA CYS A 138 -19.13 24.55 3.57
C CYS A 138 -19.24 25.50 2.39
N GLU A 139 -20.17 25.23 1.47
CA GLU A 139 -20.37 25.97 0.22
C GLU A 139 -20.80 27.42 0.49
N LEU A 140 -21.77 27.64 1.37
CA LEU A 140 -22.23 28.99 1.71
C LEU A 140 -21.18 29.80 2.47
N LEU A 141 -20.41 29.15 3.36
CA LEU A 141 -19.29 29.81 4.04
C LEU A 141 -18.14 30.15 3.08
N TYR A 142 -17.98 29.39 1.99
CA TYR A 142 -16.95 29.65 0.98
C TYR A 142 -17.32 30.81 0.04
N ASN A 143 -18.57 30.84 -0.43
CA ASN A 143 -19.03 31.77 -1.47
C ASN A 143 -19.35 33.20 -0.98
N GLU A 144 -19.31 33.48 0.32
CA GLU A 144 -19.59 34.82 0.85
C GLU A 144 -18.33 35.71 0.83
N ASP A 145 -18.42 36.85 0.13
CA ASP A 145 -17.34 37.81 -0.16
C ASP A 145 -16.56 38.34 1.06
N LYS A 146 -17.10 38.17 2.29
CA LYS A 146 -16.50 38.63 3.54
C LYS A 146 -15.70 37.54 4.24
N LEU A 147 -14.47 37.25 3.81
CA LEU A 147 -13.49 36.45 4.56
C LEU A 147 -14.01 35.08 5.08
N GLY A 148 -15.07 34.53 4.47
CA GLY A 148 -15.78 33.34 4.98
C GLY A 148 -14.92 32.08 4.95
N ASN A 149 -14.02 31.98 3.96
CA ASN A 149 -13.02 30.92 3.85
C ASN A 149 -11.94 30.95 4.96
N GLN A 150 -11.76 32.09 5.65
CA GLN A 150 -10.87 32.20 6.82
C GLN A 150 -11.59 31.97 8.14
N HIS A 151 -12.92 31.80 8.13
CA HIS A 151 -13.69 31.60 9.34
C HIS A 151 -13.44 30.21 9.97
N PRO A 152 -13.23 30.08 11.30
CA PRO A 152 -12.97 28.79 11.95
C PRO A 152 -14.05 27.72 11.74
N LEU A 153 -15.30 28.15 11.50
CA LEU A 153 -16.41 27.24 11.18
C LEU A 153 -16.23 26.58 9.82
N TYR A 154 -15.74 27.29 8.81
CA TYR A 154 -15.52 26.72 7.48
C TYR A 154 -14.53 25.54 7.56
N TYR A 155 -13.43 25.74 8.29
CA TYR A 155 -12.48 24.66 8.58
C TYR A 155 -13.13 23.48 9.33
N SER A 156 -13.97 23.78 10.34
CA SER A 156 -14.69 22.75 11.10
C SER A 156 -15.67 21.95 10.23
N CYS A 157 -16.35 22.61 9.28
CA CYS A 157 -17.24 21.97 8.31
C CYS A 157 -16.44 21.03 7.39
N ARG A 158 -15.33 21.49 6.79
CA ARG A 158 -14.47 20.65 5.93
C ARG A 158 -13.95 19.41 6.64
N LYS A 159 -13.49 19.55 7.88
CA LYS A 159 -13.00 18.44 8.71
C LYS A 159 -14.09 17.41 9.00
N THR A 160 -15.30 17.88 9.29
CA THR A 160 -16.47 17.03 9.55
C THR A 160 -16.88 16.30 8.28
N LEU A 161 -16.94 17.01 7.15
CA LEU A 161 -17.26 16.47 5.83
C LEU A 161 -16.34 15.30 5.46
N VAL A 162 -15.03 15.47 5.60
CA VAL A 162 -14.06 14.39 5.33
C VAL A 162 -14.25 13.21 6.29
N SER A 163 -14.57 13.45 7.55
CA SER A 163 -14.83 12.39 8.53
C SER A 163 -16.08 11.57 8.17
N LEU A 164 -17.15 12.23 7.72
CA LEU A 164 -18.38 11.57 7.27
C LEU A 164 -18.15 10.77 5.97
N LEU A 165 -17.46 11.36 5.00
CA LEU A 165 -17.15 10.71 3.73
C LEU A 165 -16.24 9.50 3.92
N LYS A 166 -15.28 9.54 4.84
CA LYS A 166 -14.45 8.37 5.21
C LYS A 166 -15.29 7.21 5.76
N LEU A 167 -16.30 7.48 6.57
CA LEU A 167 -17.16 6.45 7.17
C LEU A 167 -18.12 5.78 6.20
N MET A 168 -18.39 6.42 5.06
CA MET A 168 -19.22 5.84 4.01
C MET A 168 -18.41 4.98 3.02
N GLY A 169 -17.07 5.00 3.11
CA GLY A 169 -16.18 4.27 2.21
C GLY A 169 -15.97 4.98 0.88
N PHE A 170 -14.85 4.70 0.20
CA PHE A 170 -14.43 5.45 -1.00
C PHE A 170 -15.12 4.97 -2.30
N ARG A 171 -15.46 3.68 -2.40
CA ARG A 171 -15.67 3.01 -3.69
C ARG A 171 -16.88 3.44 -4.51
N ASN A 172 -17.82 4.22 -3.96
CA ASN A 172 -19.07 4.48 -4.70
C ASN A 172 -19.84 5.73 -4.28
N THR A 173 -19.37 6.52 -3.33
CA THR A 173 -20.27 7.16 -2.38
C THR A 173 -20.87 8.50 -2.83
N TRP A 174 -20.10 9.37 -3.50
CA TRP A 174 -20.62 10.69 -3.90
C TRP A 174 -21.76 10.61 -4.92
N ARG A 175 -21.73 9.62 -5.81
CA ARG A 175 -22.83 9.28 -6.73
C ARG A 175 -24.17 8.95 -6.04
N TYR A 176 -24.15 8.60 -4.75
CA TYR A 176 -25.36 8.29 -3.97
C TYR A 176 -25.73 9.39 -2.96
N VAL A 177 -24.84 10.37 -2.71
CA VAL A 177 -25.12 11.53 -1.84
C VAL A 177 -25.94 12.56 -2.59
N TYR A 178 -25.58 12.79 -3.86
CA TYR A 178 -26.37 13.54 -4.81
C TYR A 178 -26.53 12.74 -6.10
N VAL A 179 -27.73 12.73 -6.68
CA VAL A 179 -27.95 12.26 -8.05
C VAL A 179 -27.44 13.36 -8.99
N THR A 180 -26.13 13.58 -9.03
CA THR A 180 -25.52 14.68 -9.78
C THR A 180 -24.62 14.11 -10.86
N GLU A 181 -24.66 14.74 -12.05
CA GLU A 181 -23.76 14.39 -13.14
C GLU A 181 -22.29 14.60 -12.70
N PRO A 182 -21.33 13.85 -13.25
CA PRO A 182 -19.91 14.04 -12.94
C PRO A 182 -19.41 15.47 -13.17
N SER A 183 -20.00 16.19 -14.13
CA SER A 183 -19.74 17.62 -14.40
C SER A 183 -20.00 18.51 -13.18
N GLU A 184 -21.16 18.38 -12.55
CA GLU A 184 -21.54 19.15 -11.37
C GLU A 184 -20.66 18.80 -10.16
N THR A 185 -20.18 17.55 -10.09
CA THR A 185 -19.22 17.14 -9.04
C THR A 185 -17.86 17.82 -9.24
N ILE A 186 -17.39 17.95 -10.48
CA ILE A 186 -16.12 18.62 -10.80
C ILE A 186 -16.20 20.10 -10.39
N GLU A 187 -17.24 20.80 -10.86
CA GLU A 187 -17.49 22.22 -10.57
C GLU A 187 -17.56 22.51 -9.06
N LYS A 188 -18.23 21.62 -8.31
CA LYS A 188 -18.40 21.79 -6.86
C LYS A 188 -17.14 21.51 -6.05
N PHE A 189 -16.32 20.55 -6.46
CA PHE A 189 -15.13 20.13 -5.70
C PHE A 189 -13.90 20.96 -6.00
N PHE A 190 -13.77 21.46 -7.22
CA PHE A 190 -12.58 22.13 -7.66
C PHE A 190 -12.18 23.35 -6.81
N PRO A 191 -13.08 24.29 -6.44
CA PRO A 191 -12.71 25.47 -5.66
C PRO A 191 -12.05 25.14 -4.32
N PHE A 192 -12.48 24.04 -3.69
CA PHE A 192 -11.87 23.54 -2.44
C PHE A 192 -10.48 22.98 -2.67
N VAL A 193 -10.28 22.24 -3.76
CA VAL A 193 -8.96 21.70 -4.12
C VAL A 193 -8.02 22.86 -4.45
N GLU A 194 -8.48 23.84 -5.23
CA GLU A 194 -7.73 25.04 -5.59
C GLU A 194 -7.27 25.82 -4.35
N GLU A 195 -8.19 26.10 -3.42
CA GLU A 195 -7.89 26.79 -2.15
C GLU A 195 -6.87 26.01 -1.31
N LEU A 196 -7.05 24.70 -1.17
CA LEU A 196 -6.16 23.86 -0.36
C LEU A 196 -4.76 23.73 -0.96
N VAL A 197 -4.65 23.66 -2.29
CA VAL A 197 -3.34 23.68 -2.97
C VAL A 197 -2.64 25.01 -2.71
N LYS A 198 -3.35 26.15 -2.86
CA LYS A 198 -2.79 27.48 -2.57
C LYS A 198 -2.35 27.61 -1.11
N SER A 199 -3.19 27.18 -0.16
CA SER A 199 -2.87 27.16 1.28
C SER A 199 -1.64 26.30 1.57
N LEU A 200 -1.56 25.13 0.92
CA LEU A 200 -0.43 24.21 1.07
C LEU A 200 0.87 24.83 0.55
N CYS A 201 0.87 25.44 -0.63
CA CYS A 201 2.05 26.13 -1.16
C CYS A 201 2.51 27.26 -0.23
N CYS A 202 1.59 28.09 0.26
CA CYS A 202 1.91 29.13 1.25
C CYS A 202 2.48 28.55 2.55
N GLY A 203 1.89 27.46 3.06
CA GLY A 203 2.36 26.78 4.26
C GLY A 203 3.75 26.14 4.10
N LEU A 204 4.00 25.50 2.97
CA LEU A 204 5.31 24.96 2.59
C LEU A 204 6.36 26.06 2.49
N ASN A 205 6.05 27.19 1.84
CA ASN A 205 6.99 28.31 1.76
C ASN A 205 7.28 28.89 3.17
N ALA A 206 6.26 29.08 4.01
CA ALA A 206 6.46 29.52 5.39
C ALA A 206 7.34 28.54 6.21
N PHE A 207 7.20 27.23 5.97
CA PHE A 207 8.05 26.20 6.56
C PHE A 207 9.50 26.31 6.06
N ARG A 208 9.69 26.60 4.77
CA ARG A 208 11.00 26.82 4.16
C ARG A 208 11.69 28.06 4.74
N GLU A 209 10.99 29.19 4.83
CA GLU A 209 11.54 30.46 5.30
C GLU A 209 11.82 30.50 6.81
N SER A 210 11.19 29.63 7.61
CA SER A 210 11.37 29.67 9.06
C SER A 210 12.82 29.39 9.48
N SER A 211 13.49 30.38 10.07
CA SER A 211 14.92 30.32 10.42
C SER A 211 15.25 29.40 11.60
N HIS A 212 14.23 28.91 12.32
CA HIS A 212 14.40 28.09 13.52
C HIS A 212 14.47 26.59 13.19
N ALA A 213 15.34 25.87 13.91
CA ALA A 213 15.45 24.40 13.86
C ALA A 213 14.15 23.66 14.27
N LYS A 214 13.16 24.36 14.83
CA LYS A 214 11.82 23.85 15.13
C LYS A 214 10.77 24.84 14.59
N VAL A 215 10.02 24.40 13.59
CA VAL A 215 8.87 25.14 13.04
C VAL A 215 7.74 25.19 14.09
N PRO A 216 7.00 26.31 14.23
CA PRO A 216 5.85 26.37 15.12
C PRO A 216 4.87 25.21 14.90
N THR A 217 4.46 24.56 16.00
CA THR A 217 3.51 23.43 15.98
C THR A 217 2.20 23.79 15.29
N SER A 218 1.76 25.05 15.38
CA SER A 218 0.57 25.57 14.71
C SER A 218 0.65 25.47 13.18
N ILE A 219 1.78 25.87 12.58
CA ILE A 219 2.01 25.78 11.13
C ILE A 219 2.04 24.31 10.69
N ARG A 220 2.76 23.45 11.44
CA ARG A 220 2.82 22.00 11.15
C ARG A 220 1.44 21.35 11.17
N LEU A 221 0.63 21.63 12.19
CA LEU A 221 -0.74 21.12 12.31
C LEU A 221 -1.64 21.66 11.21
N SER A 222 -1.49 22.92 10.80
CA SER A 222 -2.26 23.50 9.69
C SER A 222 -1.97 22.74 8.40
N ILE A 223 -0.69 22.64 8.02
CA ILE A 223 -0.28 21.95 6.79
C ILE A 223 -0.71 20.48 6.82
N GLU A 224 -0.53 19.78 7.94
CA GLU A 224 -0.93 18.39 8.07
C GLU A 224 -2.43 18.16 7.85
N ASN A 225 -3.27 19.11 8.28
CA ASN A 225 -4.70 19.03 8.02
C ASN A 225 -5.02 19.37 6.56
N ASP A 226 -4.42 20.42 6.00
CA ASP A 226 -4.65 20.84 4.62
C ASP A 226 -4.26 19.74 3.63
N VAL A 227 -3.10 19.10 3.83
CA VAL A 227 -2.65 17.98 3.00
C VAL A 227 -3.60 16.79 3.10
N ARG A 228 -4.14 16.47 4.28
CA ARG A 228 -5.11 15.38 4.44
C ARG A 228 -6.44 15.67 3.76
N LEU A 229 -6.91 16.92 3.84
CA LEU A 229 -8.09 17.37 3.13
C LEU A 229 -7.84 17.32 1.61
N LEU A 230 -6.70 17.85 1.16
CA LEU A 230 -6.30 17.88 -0.24
C LEU A 230 -6.19 16.47 -0.84
N ALA A 231 -5.49 15.56 -0.17
CA ALA A 231 -5.38 14.15 -0.58
C ALA A 231 -6.74 13.46 -0.67
N PHE A 232 -7.72 13.91 0.12
CA PHE A 232 -9.07 13.38 0.07
C PHE A 232 -9.87 13.97 -1.10
N PHE A 233 -9.95 15.30 -1.20
CA PHE A 233 -10.71 16.00 -2.24
C PHE A 233 -10.14 15.77 -3.64
N SER A 234 -8.81 15.80 -3.81
CA SER A 234 -8.14 15.48 -5.09
C SER A 234 -8.53 14.11 -5.63
N ARG A 235 -8.64 13.09 -4.76
CA ARG A 235 -9.07 11.74 -5.18
C ARG A 235 -10.50 11.71 -5.69
N TYR A 236 -11.43 12.47 -5.09
CA TYR A 236 -12.81 12.56 -5.58
C TYR A 236 -12.87 13.32 -6.89
N LEU A 237 -12.13 14.42 -7.02
CA LEU A 237 -12.07 15.20 -8.24
C LEU A 237 -11.50 14.38 -9.41
N VAL A 238 -10.34 13.76 -9.24
CA VAL A 238 -9.72 12.88 -10.25
C VAL A 238 -10.68 11.75 -10.65
N ARG A 239 -11.41 11.18 -9.69
CA ARG A 239 -12.38 10.14 -9.99
C ARG A 239 -13.61 10.65 -10.75
N ALA A 240 -14.10 11.85 -10.42
CA ALA A 240 -15.21 12.48 -11.14
C ALA A 240 -14.81 12.80 -12.59
N ILE A 241 -13.57 13.28 -12.80
CA ILE A 241 -12.99 13.47 -14.12
C ILE A 241 -12.92 12.14 -14.86
N GLU A 242 -12.35 11.09 -14.24
CA GLU A 242 -12.25 9.75 -14.84
C GLU A 242 -13.63 9.21 -15.26
N ASP A 243 -14.63 9.35 -14.40
CA ASP A 243 -15.99 8.90 -14.68
C ASP A 243 -16.65 9.71 -15.82
N HIS A 244 -16.43 11.03 -15.87
CA HIS A 244 -16.92 11.89 -16.97
C HIS A 244 -16.26 11.54 -18.31
N VAL A 245 -14.94 11.34 -18.30
CA VAL A 245 -14.13 10.94 -19.47
C VAL A 245 -14.60 9.58 -20.00
N ARG A 246 -14.85 8.61 -19.09
CA ARG A 246 -15.40 7.29 -19.45
C ARG A 246 -16.80 7.38 -20.07
N LEU A 247 -17.68 8.26 -19.58
CA LEU A 247 -19.01 8.47 -20.18
C LEU A 247 -18.93 8.99 -21.62
N LYS A 248 -17.86 9.72 -21.96
CA LYS A 248 -17.59 10.19 -23.33
C LYS A 248 -16.83 9.18 -24.20
N GLY A 249 -16.60 7.95 -23.70
CA GLY A 249 -15.89 6.90 -24.43
C GLY A 249 -14.36 7.05 -24.45
N GLN A 250 -13.81 7.97 -23.64
CA GLN A 250 -12.38 8.17 -23.49
C GLN A 250 -11.85 7.48 -22.22
N SER A 251 -10.53 7.41 -22.08
CA SER A 251 -9.85 6.92 -20.87
C SER A 251 -8.74 7.87 -20.45
N LEU A 252 -8.49 7.98 -19.13
CA LEU A 252 -7.29 8.63 -18.63
C LEU A 252 -6.04 7.75 -18.89
N PRO A 253 -4.85 8.35 -19.07
CA PRO A 253 -4.57 9.79 -19.09
C PRO A 253 -5.01 10.50 -20.39
N LEU A 254 -5.29 11.81 -20.32
CA LEU A 254 -5.67 12.63 -21.48
C LEU A 254 -4.45 13.21 -22.20
N ASN A 255 -4.54 13.36 -23.53
CA ASN A 255 -3.58 14.14 -24.32
C ASN A 255 -4.03 15.61 -24.38
N MET A 256 -3.16 16.54 -23.99
CA MET A 256 -3.46 17.98 -24.00
C MET A 256 -3.48 18.59 -25.40
N ASP A 257 -2.83 17.92 -26.36
CA ASP A 257 -2.79 18.34 -27.77
C ASP A 257 -4.05 17.90 -28.56
N ASP A 258 -4.94 17.11 -27.96
CA ASP A 258 -6.18 16.71 -28.60
C ASP A 258 -7.13 17.92 -28.69
N ASP A 259 -7.70 18.14 -29.88
CA ASP A 259 -8.65 19.21 -30.15
C ASP A 259 -9.94 18.98 -29.32
N PHE A 260 -10.01 19.61 -28.15
CA PHE A 260 -11.20 19.62 -27.30
C PHE A 260 -12.28 20.52 -27.93
N TYR A 261 -12.88 20.06 -29.04
CA TYR A 261 -13.89 20.80 -29.83
C TYR A 261 -15.05 21.39 -29.00
N ASN A 262 -15.32 20.85 -27.82
CA ASN A 262 -16.11 21.47 -26.76
C ASN A 262 -15.23 21.55 -25.51
N GLN A 263 -14.95 22.75 -24.97
CA GLN A 263 -14.21 22.91 -23.71
C GLN A 263 -14.80 22.00 -22.63
N PRO A 264 -14.13 20.90 -22.26
CA PRO A 264 -14.71 19.98 -21.30
C PRO A 264 -14.75 20.66 -19.93
N CYS A 265 -15.76 20.33 -19.13
CA CYS A 265 -15.96 20.90 -17.78
C CYS A 265 -14.83 20.61 -16.78
N TYR A 266 -13.79 19.89 -17.20
CA TYR A 266 -12.61 19.59 -16.41
C TYR A 266 -11.35 20.32 -16.88
N LEU A 267 -11.38 21.07 -18.01
CA LEU A 267 -10.19 21.68 -18.63
C LEU A 267 -9.51 22.72 -17.73
N LEU A 268 -10.30 23.54 -17.01
CA LEU A 268 -9.78 24.56 -16.11
C LEU A 268 -9.03 23.92 -14.95
N GLU A 269 -9.59 22.84 -14.42
CA GLU A 269 -9.05 22.04 -13.33
C GLU A 269 -7.69 21.46 -13.73
N ILE A 270 -7.57 20.97 -14.96
CA ILE A 270 -6.30 20.43 -15.45
C ILE A 270 -5.24 21.48 -15.55
N ASN A 271 -5.58 22.60 -16.19
CA ASN A 271 -4.63 23.67 -16.42
C ASN A 271 -4.15 24.23 -15.08
N PHE A 272 -5.04 24.30 -14.09
CA PHE A 272 -4.66 24.63 -12.73
C PHE A 272 -3.66 23.63 -12.14
N PHE A 273 -3.90 22.32 -12.25
CA PHE A 273 -2.95 21.32 -11.73
C PHE A 273 -1.61 21.36 -12.44
N CYS A 274 -1.58 21.50 -13.77
CA CYS A 274 -0.34 21.65 -14.52
C CYS A 274 0.45 22.88 -14.07
N ASN A 275 -0.20 24.03 -13.88
CA ASN A 275 0.46 25.26 -13.46
C ASN A 275 1.02 25.20 -12.04
N VAL A 276 0.34 24.50 -11.12
CA VAL A 276 0.76 24.48 -9.71
C VAL A 276 1.61 23.26 -9.34
N TYR A 277 1.68 22.25 -10.21
CA TYR A 277 2.45 21.05 -9.94
C TYR A 277 3.94 21.36 -9.73
N ASP A 278 4.57 22.09 -10.65
CA ASP A 278 6.00 22.41 -10.57
C ASP A 278 6.32 23.17 -9.28
N ASP A 279 5.52 24.20 -8.97
CA ASP A 279 5.65 24.98 -7.75
C ASP A 279 5.51 24.10 -6.51
N LEU A 280 4.49 23.23 -6.47
CA LEU A 280 4.25 22.34 -5.33
C LEU A 280 5.38 21.31 -5.18
N TRP A 281 5.88 20.77 -6.28
CA TRP A 281 6.99 19.80 -6.29
C TRP A 281 8.29 20.45 -5.78
N ILE A 282 8.63 21.63 -6.29
CA ILE A 282 9.83 22.38 -5.89
C ILE A 282 9.77 22.69 -4.38
N GLU A 283 8.66 23.23 -3.89
CA GLU A 283 8.50 23.54 -2.47
C GLU A 283 8.54 22.28 -1.59
N PHE A 284 7.96 21.16 -2.07
CA PHE A 284 8.00 19.88 -1.38
C PHE A 284 9.42 19.32 -1.22
N ILE A 285 10.20 19.27 -2.31
CA ILE A 285 11.58 18.76 -2.29
C ILE A 285 12.49 19.64 -1.44
N GLN A 286 12.34 20.97 -1.51
CA GLN A 286 13.10 21.89 -0.68
C GLN A 286 12.77 21.73 0.81
N CYS A 287 11.50 21.51 1.15
CA CYS A 287 11.10 21.20 2.52
C CYS A 287 11.73 19.88 3.00
N LEU A 288 11.70 18.82 2.17
CA LEU A 288 12.34 17.55 2.50
C LEU A 288 13.84 17.69 2.77
N ALA A 289 14.55 18.50 1.96
CA ALA A 289 15.97 18.75 2.13
C ALA A 289 16.33 19.42 3.47
N LYS A 290 15.42 20.21 4.04
CA LYS A 290 15.59 20.88 5.33
C LYS A 290 15.43 19.92 6.52
N VAL A 291 14.73 18.81 6.33
CA VAL A 291 14.23 17.96 7.42
C VAL A 291 15.20 16.85 7.82
N LYS A 292 16.49 17.02 7.47
CA LYS A 292 17.62 16.07 7.56
C LYS A 292 17.66 15.09 8.74
N ASN A 293 17.00 15.33 9.88
CA ASN A 293 16.92 14.40 11.02
C ASN A 293 15.59 14.42 11.80
N ASP A 294 14.56 15.15 11.37
CA ASP A 294 13.36 15.35 12.18
C ASP A 294 12.21 14.50 11.62
N ALA A 295 11.99 13.31 12.19
CA ALA A 295 10.89 12.40 11.88
C ALA A 295 9.48 12.97 12.21
N SER A 296 9.40 14.30 12.39
CA SER A 296 8.30 14.98 13.08
C SER A 296 7.24 15.57 12.14
N TRP A 297 7.37 15.45 10.82
CA TRP A 297 6.33 15.89 9.90
C TRP A 297 5.76 14.71 9.06
N PRO A 298 4.66 14.07 9.50
CA PRO A 298 4.09 12.88 8.85
C PRO A 298 3.44 13.11 7.47
N SER A 299 3.35 14.36 7.00
CA SER A 299 2.48 14.69 5.87
C SER A 299 3.17 14.70 4.51
N TYR A 300 4.50 14.56 4.45
CA TYR A 300 5.24 14.51 3.19
C TYR A 300 4.71 13.43 2.24
N LEU A 301 4.40 12.25 2.78
CA LEU A 301 3.85 11.14 1.99
C LEU A 301 2.48 11.45 1.42
N SER A 302 1.71 12.29 2.12
CA SER A 302 0.39 12.69 1.66
C SER A 302 0.49 13.72 0.54
N VAL A 303 1.51 14.61 0.55
CA VAL A 303 1.82 15.50 -0.58
C VAL A 303 2.23 14.69 -1.81
N LEU A 304 3.16 13.73 -1.66
CA LEU A 304 3.56 12.85 -2.76
C LEU A 304 2.37 12.06 -3.35
N LYS A 305 1.45 11.60 -2.50
CA LYS A 305 0.21 10.95 -2.95
C LYS A 305 -0.73 11.88 -3.70
N VAL A 306 -0.76 13.16 -3.36
CA VAL A 306 -1.54 14.17 -4.11
C VAL A 306 -0.95 14.33 -5.50
N LEU A 307 0.38 14.52 -5.58
CA LEU A 307 1.12 14.63 -6.85
C LEU A 307 0.91 13.40 -7.74
N LYS A 308 1.03 12.17 -7.20
CA LYS A 308 0.71 10.92 -7.91
C LYS A 308 -0.75 10.79 -8.34
N ASN A 309 -1.71 11.44 -7.67
CA ASN A 309 -3.10 11.44 -8.15
C ASN A 309 -3.29 12.40 -9.33
N PHE A 310 -2.62 13.56 -9.30
CA PHE A 310 -2.64 14.52 -10.41
C PHE A 310 -1.89 13.98 -11.64
N SER A 311 -0.78 13.27 -11.44
CA SER A 311 0.00 12.68 -12.54
C SER A 311 -0.80 11.68 -13.39
N LYS A 312 -1.91 11.14 -12.89
CA LYS A 312 -2.78 10.20 -13.62
C LYS A 312 -3.70 10.87 -14.64
N LEU A 313 -3.81 12.19 -14.59
CA LEU A 313 -4.76 12.93 -15.41
C LEU A 313 -4.24 13.16 -16.85
N TYR A 314 -2.93 13.36 -17.05
CA TYR A 314 -2.30 13.70 -18.33
C TYR A 314 -1.27 12.70 -18.79
N LEU A 315 -1.18 12.57 -20.12
CA LEU A 315 -0.13 11.81 -20.75
C LEU A 315 1.21 12.47 -20.42
N ASN A 316 2.27 11.67 -20.28
CA ASN A 316 3.64 12.07 -19.92
C ASN A 316 3.83 12.60 -18.49
N PHE A 317 2.78 13.03 -17.78
CA PHE A 317 2.97 13.62 -16.44
C PHE A 317 3.41 12.61 -15.39
N GLU A 318 2.99 11.36 -15.54
CA GLU A 318 3.51 10.26 -14.73
C GLU A 318 5.00 10.04 -15.00
N GLU A 319 5.45 10.11 -16.26
CA GLU A 319 6.87 9.99 -16.61
C GLU A 319 7.69 11.17 -16.07
N GLU A 320 7.13 12.38 -16.08
CA GLU A 320 7.72 13.57 -15.48
C GLU A 320 7.91 13.39 -13.96
N LEU A 321 6.85 13.01 -13.24
CA LEU A 321 6.92 12.72 -11.80
C LEU A 321 8.03 11.70 -11.49
N PHE A 322 8.13 10.62 -12.26
CA PHE A 322 9.15 9.60 -12.02
C PHE A 322 10.56 10.03 -12.45
N SER A 323 10.68 10.91 -13.43
CA SER A 323 11.95 11.57 -13.78
C SER A 323 12.43 12.48 -12.65
N GLU A 324 11.52 13.20 -12.00
CA GLU A 324 11.82 14.01 -10.83
C GLU A 324 12.17 13.16 -9.60
N VAL A 325 11.44 12.07 -9.36
CA VAL A 325 11.77 11.08 -8.31
C VAL A 325 13.19 10.53 -8.52
N GLN A 326 13.58 10.27 -9.77
CA GLN A 326 14.93 9.82 -10.11
C GLN A 326 15.98 10.92 -9.91
N ALA A 327 15.65 12.19 -10.19
CA ALA A 327 16.54 13.33 -9.95
C ALA A 327 16.80 13.58 -8.45
N TYR A 328 15.84 13.24 -7.59
CA TYR A 328 15.88 13.50 -6.14
C TYR A 328 15.89 12.20 -5.29
N GLN A 329 16.62 11.17 -5.73
CA GLN A 329 16.67 9.85 -5.06
C GLN A 329 17.04 9.93 -3.57
N TYR A 330 17.97 10.79 -3.15
CA TYR A 330 18.35 10.90 -1.74
C TYR A 330 17.16 11.32 -0.84
N GLN A 331 16.39 12.31 -1.27
CA GLN A 331 15.20 12.79 -0.57
C GLN A 331 14.12 11.71 -0.54
N MET A 332 13.97 10.97 -1.64
CA MET A 332 13.01 9.87 -1.74
C MET A 332 13.38 8.68 -0.85
N ASP A 333 14.67 8.33 -0.80
CA ASP A 333 15.20 7.29 0.08
C ASP A 333 14.94 7.64 1.56
N MET A 334 15.18 8.90 1.94
CA MET A 334 14.86 9.40 3.27
C MET A 334 13.35 9.34 3.57
N LEU A 335 12.53 9.79 2.62
CA LEU A 335 11.07 9.77 2.74
C LEU A 335 10.52 8.35 2.94
N VAL A 336 11.02 7.40 2.15
CA VAL A 336 10.62 6.00 2.25
C VAL A 336 11.07 5.39 3.58
N ARG A 337 12.29 5.69 4.07
CA ARG A 337 12.76 5.25 5.40
C ARG A 337 11.90 5.77 6.55
N LEU A 338 11.39 7.01 6.43
CA LEU A 338 10.50 7.62 7.43
C LEU A 338 9.04 7.10 7.36
N SER A 339 8.67 6.43 6.27
CA SER A 339 7.31 5.93 6.09
C SER A 339 6.94 4.82 7.07
N LYS A 340 5.65 4.72 7.40
CA LYS A 340 5.04 3.56 8.06
C LYS A 340 4.59 2.56 6.99
N ARG A 341 4.41 1.29 7.38
CA ARG A 341 3.88 0.27 6.45
C ARG A 341 2.44 0.55 5.98
N SER A 342 1.66 1.28 6.78
CA SER A 342 0.32 1.74 6.42
C SER A 342 0.29 2.80 5.32
N ASP A 343 1.43 3.37 4.97
CA ASP A 343 1.48 4.59 4.16
C ASP A 343 1.40 4.33 2.66
N ASP A 344 1.08 3.12 2.21
CA ASP A 344 0.71 2.78 0.82
C ASP A 344 1.65 3.43 -0.22
N LEU A 345 2.91 3.01 -0.18
CA LEU A 345 3.98 3.45 -1.09
C LEU A 345 4.38 2.38 -2.11
N LEU A 346 3.66 1.26 -2.15
CA LEU A 346 3.98 0.16 -3.07
C LEU A 346 3.79 0.55 -4.53
N TRP A 347 2.97 1.58 -4.83
CA TRP A 347 2.82 2.14 -6.18
C TRP A 347 4.13 2.70 -6.74
N LEU A 348 5.10 3.07 -5.90
CA LEU A 348 6.42 3.48 -6.38
C LEU A 348 7.08 2.35 -7.16
N LEU A 349 6.84 1.09 -6.78
CA LEU A 349 7.37 -0.09 -7.48
C LEU A 349 6.82 -0.24 -8.91
N GLU A 350 5.73 0.44 -9.30
CA GLU A 350 5.22 0.42 -10.68
C GLU A 350 6.28 0.90 -11.69
N HIS A 351 7.16 1.81 -11.28
CA HIS A 351 8.26 2.34 -12.08
C HIS A 351 9.61 1.97 -11.45
N LYS A 352 9.86 0.66 -11.32
CA LYS A 352 11.03 0.12 -10.61
C LYS A 352 12.38 0.68 -11.06
N ASN A 353 12.51 1.14 -12.31
CA ASN A 353 13.75 1.66 -12.87
C ASN A 353 14.06 3.10 -12.41
N SER A 354 13.06 3.82 -11.91
CA SER A 354 13.20 5.22 -11.47
C SER A 354 13.66 5.34 -10.01
N ILE A 355 13.69 4.22 -9.28
CA ILE A 355 13.97 4.18 -7.84
C ILE A 355 15.30 3.49 -7.58
N ASN A 356 16.03 4.00 -6.59
CA ASN A 356 17.26 3.38 -6.11
C ASN A 356 17.00 1.92 -5.63
N PRO A 357 17.82 0.93 -6.04
CA PRO A 357 17.74 -0.45 -5.57
C PRO A 357 17.58 -0.60 -4.05
N ILE A 358 18.28 0.21 -3.24
CA ILE A 358 18.20 0.14 -1.77
C ILE A 358 16.78 0.46 -1.28
N THR A 359 16.14 1.46 -1.88
CA THR A 359 14.79 1.90 -1.52
C THR A 359 13.74 0.92 -2.01
N ARG A 360 13.96 0.35 -3.20
CA ARG A 360 13.14 -0.74 -3.74
C ARG A 360 13.16 -1.95 -2.80
N ASP A 361 14.34 -2.42 -2.41
CA ASP A 361 14.51 -3.54 -1.47
C ASP A 361 13.84 -3.25 -0.13
N TYR A 362 13.99 -2.03 0.38
CA TYR A 362 13.33 -1.62 1.61
C TYR A 362 11.79 -1.63 1.52
N LEU A 363 11.21 -1.20 0.40
CA LEU A 363 9.76 -1.29 0.13
C LEU A 363 9.31 -2.75 0.03
N LEU A 364 10.08 -3.60 -0.65
CA LEU A 364 9.82 -5.03 -0.76
C LEU A 364 9.87 -5.71 0.62
N MET A 365 10.83 -5.35 1.47
CA MET A 365 10.91 -5.85 2.86
C MET A 365 9.75 -5.38 3.74
N LYS A 366 9.09 -4.25 3.42
CA LYS A 366 7.88 -3.83 4.13
C LYS A 366 6.66 -4.70 3.84
N MET A 367 6.70 -5.55 2.81
CA MET A 367 5.64 -6.50 2.50
C MET A 367 5.58 -7.66 3.51
N PHE A 368 6.65 -7.88 4.28
CA PHE A 368 6.70 -8.82 5.41
C PHE A 368 6.18 -8.16 6.70
N PRO A 369 5.66 -8.95 7.66
CA PRO A 369 5.26 -8.44 8.97
C PRO A 369 6.47 -7.97 9.78
N GLU A 370 6.21 -7.25 10.88
CA GLU A 370 7.25 -6.90 11.85
C GLU A 370 7.58 -8.13 12.67
N VAL A 371 8.87 -8.45 12.80
CA VAL A 371 9.30 -9.53 13.68
C VAL A 371 8.95 -9.12 15.10
N ASN A 372 7.99 -9.83 15.69
CA ASN A 372 7.63 -9.64 17.08
C ASN A 372 8.64 -10.38 17.97
N PHE A 373 9.32 -9.65 18.86
CA PHE A 373 10.28 -10.24 19.81
C PHE A 373 9.62 -10.76 21.10
N ASP A 374 8.29 -10.62 21.23
CA ASP A 374 7.50 -11.23 22.31
C ASP A 374 7.33 -12.74 22.04
N PHE A 375 8.21 -13.54 22.62
CA PHE A 375 8.28 -14.99 22.48
C PHE A 375 6.97 -15.70 22.86
N GLU A 376 6.13 -15.13 23.71
CA GLU A 376 4.86 -15.76 24.11
C GLU A 376 3.83 -15.79 22.98
N LYS A 377 3.93 -14.86 22.03
CA LYS A 377 3.02 -14.74 20.88
C LYS A 377 3.55 -15.39 19.60
N GLN A 378 4.77 -15.91 19.64
CA GLN A 378 5.41 -16.58 18.51
C GLN A 378 4.89 -18.02 18.35
N HIS A 379 4.99 -18.56 17.14
CA HIS A 379 4.71 -19.95 16.87
C HIS A 379 5.82 -20.83 17.44
N LYS A 380 5.49 -21.65 18.45
CA LYS A 380 6.47 -22.50 19.15
C LYS A 380 6.73 -23.79 18.38
N MET A 381 8.00 -24.14 18.23
CA MET A 381 8.47 -25.32 17.53
C MET A 381 9.53 -26.03 18.38
N LEU A 382 9.20 -27.21 18.87
CA LEU A 382 10.17 -28.10 19.53
C LEU A 382 10.67 -29.11 18.49
N ILE A 383 11.96 -29.04 18.17
CA ILE A 383 12.60 -29.76 17.07
C ILE A 383 13.70 -30.70 17.59
N ASP A 384 13.71 -31.93 17.10
CA ASP A 384 14.86 -32.83 17.20
C ASP A 384 15.86 -32.54 16.07
N ARG A 385 17.14 -32.30 16.40
CA ARG A 385 18.19 -32.04 15.40
C ARG A 385 18.33 -33.18 14.39
N SER A 386 18.11 -34.42 14.83
CA SER A 386 18.24 -35.61 13.97
C SER A 386 17.14 -35.73 12.91
N GLU A 387 15.99 -35.09 13.15
CA GLU A 387 14.79 -35.16 12.30
C GLU A 387 14.33 -33.76 11.87
N ILE A 388 15.28 -32.83 11.69
CA ILE A 388 15.01 -31.41 11.48
C ILE A 388 14.05 -31.16 10.30
N LEU A 389 14.22 -31.86 9.17
CA LEU A 389 13.38 -31.69 7.99
C LEU A 389 11.94 -32.15 8.25
N ALA A 390 11.76 -33.35 8.80
CA ALA A 390 10.45 -33.96 9.02
C ALA A 390 9.65 -33.21 10.09
N GLU A 391 10.28 -32.87 11.22
CA GLU A 391 9.62 -32.14 12.30
C GLU A 391 9.29 -30.70 11.91
N SER A 392 10.22 -30.00 11.23
CA SER A 392 9.96 -28.64 10.73
C SER A 392 8.82 -28.62 9.71
N PHE A 393 8.78 -29.60 8.80
CA PHE A 393 7.70 -29.73 7.83
C PHE A 393 6.35 -29.90 8.54
N LYS A 394 6.28 -30.75 9.56
CA LYS A 394 5.06 -30.97 10.35
C LYS A 394 4.58 -29.70 11.05
N HIS A 395 5.46 -29.02 11.78
CA HIS A 395 5.12 -27.80 12.52
C HIS A 395 4.68 -26.67 11.59
N LEU A 396 5.49 -26.35 10.57
CA LEU A 396 5.15 -25.27 9.66
C LEU A 396 3.91 -25.59 8.83
N SER A 397 3.65 -26.85 8.46
CA SER A 397 2.44 -27.22 7.72
C SER A 397 1.16 -27.04 8.53
N LEU A 398 1.21 -27.33 9.84
CA LEU A 398 0.08 -27.13 10.77
C LEU A 398 -0.10 -25.65 11.16
N GLY A 399 0.98 -24.86 11.10
CA GLY A 399 0.95 -23.43 11.39
C GLY A 399 0.03 -22.65 10.45
N THR A 400 -0.89 -21.87 11.03
CA THR A 400 -1.70 -20.93 10.25
C THR A 400 -0.84 -19.76 9.78
N PRO A 401 -1.10 -19.16 8.59
CA PRO A 401 -0.38 -17.98 8.13
C PRO A 401 -0.33 -16.83 9.15
N LYS A 402 -1.39 -16.65 9.95
CA LYS A 402 -1.40 -15.64 11.02
C LYS A 402 -0.40 -15.95 12.13
N SER A 403 -0.26 -17.21 12.52
CA SER A 403 0.68 -17.64 13.56
C SER A 403 2.13 -17.60 13.09
N LEU A 404 2.41 -17.96 11.83
CA LEU A 404 3.79 -17.90 11.31
C LEU A 404 4.27 -16.45 11.16
N ARG A 405 3.34 -15.54 10.81
CA ARG A 405 3.61 -14.10 10.70
C ARG A 405 3.86 -13.39 12.03
N SER A 406 3.53 -13.99 13.17
CA SER A 406 3.89 -13.44 14.48
C SER A 406 5.33 -13.79 14.90
N GLY A 407 6.09 -14.48 14.06
CA GLY A 407 7.44 -14.95 14.35
C GLY A 407 7.47 -16.39 14.89
N LEU A 408 8.67 -16.95 14.97
CA LEU A 408 8.92 -18.32 15.39
C LEU A 408 9.76 -18.36 16.67
N SER A 409 9.38 -19.25 17.59
CA SER A 409 10.16 -19.61 18.77
C SER A 409 10.58 -21.07 18.58
N VAL A 410 11.85 -21.27 18.27
CA VAL A 410 12.42 -22.60 18.03
C VAL A 410 13.22 -23.03 19.25
N GLU A 411 12.98 -24.27 19.69
CA GLU A 411 13.71 -24.93 20.77
C GLU A 411 14.19 -26.30 20.26
N PHE A 412 15.46 -26.64 20.52
CA PHE A 412 15.97 -27.98 20.24
C PHE A 412 15.76 -28.90 21.44
N ARG A 413 15.33 -30.14 21.19
CA ARG A 413 15.13 -31.12 22.27
C ARG A 413 16.42 -31.36 23.03
N ASN A 414 16.33 -31.35 24.36
CA ASN A 414 17.44 -31.55 25.28
C ASN A 414 18.51 -30.44 25.23
N GLU A 415 18.18 -29.26 24.71
CA GLU A 415 19.06 -28.08 24.71
C GLU A 415 18.40 -26.94 25.49
N GLU A 416 19.19 -26.21 26.29
CA GLU A 416 18.71 -25.04 27.04
C GLU A 416 18.76 -23.74 26.22
N ALA A 417 19.38 -23.79 25.03
CA ALA A 417 19.51 -22.64 24.16
C ALA A 417 18.14 -22.20 23.64
N VAL A 418 17.84 -20.90 23.79
CA VAL A 418 16.61 -20.27 23.32
C VAL A 418 16.91 -18.91 22.68
N GLY A 419 15.95 -18.41 21.90
CA GLY A 419 15.99 -17.05 21.37
C GLY A 419 16.38 -16.95 19.90
N TYR A 420 16.79 -15.76 19.49
CA TYR A 420 16.98 -15.42 18.07
C TYR A 420 18.12 -16.19 17.40
N GLY A 421 19.21 -16.47 18.13
CA GLY A 421 20.33 -17.26 17.62
C GLY A 421 19.91 -18.68 17.23
N VAL A 422 19.08 -19.33 18.06
CA VAL A 422 18.53 -20.68 17.78
C VAL A 422 17.61 -20.66 16.56
N LEU A 423 16.76 -19.64 16.44
CA LEU A 423 15.92 -19.45 15.26
C LEU A 423 16.77 -19.33 13.99
N ARG A 424 17.81 -18.49 14.02
CA ARG A 424 18.70 -18.28 12.88
C ARG A 424 19.44 -19.57 12.51
N GLU A 425 19.96 -20.29 13.50
CA GLU A 425 20.59 -21.59 13.30
C GLU A 425 19.63 -22.58 12.65
N TRP A 426 18.39 -22.67 13.16
CA TRP A 426 17.34 -23.50 12.59
C TRP A 426 17.04 -23.13 11.13
N ILE A 427 16.84 -21.84 10.81
CA ILE A 427 16.59 -21.37 9.43
C ILE A 427 17.75 -21.77 8.51
N PHE A 428 18.99 -21.61 8.98
CA PHE A 428 20.17 -22.01 8.21
C PHE A 428 20.16 -23.52 7.94
N MET A 429 20.03 -24.35 8.98
CA MET A 429 20.08 -25.81 8.84
C MET A 429 18.95 -26.36 7.97
N ILE A 430 17.71 -25.88 8.15
CA ILE A 430 16.58 -26.36 7.34
C ILE A 430 16.74 -25.98 5.86
N CYS A 431 17.36 -24.84 5.55
CA CYS A 431 17.72 -24.49 4.18
C CYS A 431 18.79 -25.44 3.62
N GLN A 432 19.81 -25.81 4.40
CA GLN A 432 20.80 -26.78 3.93
C GLN A 432 20.17 -28.15 3.61
N GLU A 433 19.20 -28.60 4.41
CA GLU A 433 18.47 -29.85 4.16
C GLU A 433 17.53 -29.76 2.94
N LEU A 434 16.84 -28.63 2.76
CA LEU A 434 15.94 -28.42 1.62
C LEU A 434 16.69 -28.31 0.29
N PHE A 435 17.87 -27.69 0.31
CA PHE A 435 18.73 -27.47 -0.83
C PHE A 435 19.97 -28.39 -0.79
N ASP A 436 19.83 -29.60 -0.24
CA ASP A 436 20.89 -30.61 -0.33
C ASP A 436 21.07 -31.03 -1.80
N PRO A 437 22.30 -30.95 -2.36
CA PRO A 437 22.63 -31.50 -3.68
C PRO A 437 22.22 -32.96 -3.91
N LYS A 438 22.09 -33.76 -2.84
CA LYS A 438 21.62 -35.16 -2.90
C LYS A 438 20.10 -35.30 -2.80
N GLY A 439 19.41 -34.22 -2.45
CA GLY A 439 17.96 -34.18 -2.33
C GLY A 439 17.24 -34.27 -3.68
N SER A 440 15.94 -34.52 -3.63
CA SER A 440 15.10 -34.68 -4.83
C SER A 440 14.29 -33.43 -5.20
N LEU A 441 14.26 -32.40 -4.35
CA LEU A 441 13.41 -31.22 -4.51
C LEU A 441 14.05 -30.16 -5.42
N PHE A 442 15.31 -29.81 -5.15
CA PHE A 442 16.06 -28.80 -5.87
C PHE A 442 17.39 -29.39 -6.33
N LEU A 443 17.83 -29.01 -7.53
CA LEU A 443 19.09 -29.44 -8.11
C LEU A 443 20.08 -28.28 -8.11
N PRO A 444 21.36 -28.53 -7.79
CA PRO A 444 22.39 -27.51 -7.91
C PRO A 444 22.74 -27.26 -9.38
N CYS A 445 22.99 -26.01 -9.75
CA CYS A 445 23.50 -25.66 -11.07
C CYS A 445 24.92 -26.25 -11.24
N PRO A 446 25.25 -26.89 -12.38
CA PRO A 446 26.58 -27.47 -12.59
C PRO A 446 27.73 -26.45 -12.50
N SER A 447 27.48 -25.20 -12.94
CA SER A 447 28.46 -24.11 -12.92
C SER A 447 28.68 -23.52 -11.52
N ASP A 448 27.65 -23.51 -10.68
CA ASP A 448 27.68 -22.96 -9.31
C ASP A 448 26.82 -23.82 -8.39
N ARG A 449 27.48 -24.67 -7.59
CA ARG A 449 26.80 -25.64 -6.71
C ARG A 449 26.02 -25.00 -5.54
N ARG A 450 26.09 -23.68 -5.39
CA ARG A 450 25.31 -22.93 -4.39
C ARG A 450 24.02 -22.35 -4.99
N ARG A 451 23.86 -22.39 -6.32
CA ARG A 451 22.65 -21.99 -7.02
C ARG A 451 21.77 -23.18 -7.28
N PHE A 452 20.49 -23.02 -7.01
CA PHE A 452 19.53 -24.11 -7.08
C PHE A 452 18.32 -23.76 -7.95
N PHE A 453 17.79 -24.77 -8.63
CA PHE A 453 16.54 -24.72 -9.36
C PHE A 453 15.65 -25.93 -9.02
N PRO A 454 14.32 -25.84 -9.13
CA PRO A 454 13.43 -26.97 -8.86
C PRO A 454 13.75 -28.15 -9.77
N ASN A 455 13.83 -29.35 -9.20
CA ASN A 455 14.02 -30.57 -9.97
C ASN A 455 12.88 -30.73 -10.99
N PRO A 456 13.13 -30.82 -12.30
CA PRO A 456 12.09 -30.96 -13.32
C PRO A 456 11.38 -32.32 -13.27
N ALA A 457 11.94 -33.33 -12.59
CA ALA A 457 11.34 -34.66 -12.47
C ALA A 457 9.89 -34.59 -11.93
N PRO A 458 8.99 -35.47 -12.40
CA PRO A 458 7.63 -35.58 -11.87
C PRO A 458 7.63 -35.92 -10.38
N VAL A 459 6.73 -35.29 -9.62
CA VAL A 459 6.67 -35.42 -8.16
C VAL A 459 5.28 -35.84 -7.68
N ASP A 460 5.23 -36.66 -6.63
CA ASP A 460 3.97 -37.05 -6.00
C ASP A 460 3.30 -35.88 -5.25
N ARG A 461 2.09 -36.09 -4.71
CA ARG A 461 1.39 -35.06 -3.92
C ARG A 461 2.14 -34.63 -2.66
N ARG A 462 2.89 -35.51 -2.01
CA ARG A 462 3.61 -35.18 -0.76
C ARG A 462 4.80 -34.27 -1.06
N HIS A 463 5.57 -34.58 -2.10
CA HIS A 463 6.70 -33.77 -2.56
C HIS A 463 6.25 -32.36 -3.03
N ARG A 464 5.03 -32.20 -3.58
CA ARG A 464 4.48 -30.86 -3.87
C ARG A 464 4.31 -29.99 -2.63
N ASN A 465 3.89 -30.56 -1.50
CA ASN A 465 3.75 -29.80 -0.26
C ASN A 465 5.12 -29.34 0.29
N TYR A 466 6.20 -30.07 0.00
CA TYR A 466 7.55 -29.63 0.35
C TYR A 466 7.97 -28.36 -0.39
N PHE A 467 7.48 -28.10 -1.61
CA PHE A 467 7.73 -26.81 -2.28
C PHE A 467 7.01 -25.66 -1.58
N ALA A 468 5.77 -25.86 -1.10
CA ALA A 468 5.10 -24.84 -0.28
C ALA A 468 5.80 -24.61 1.06
N PHE A 469 6.29 -25.68 1.69
CA PHE A 469 7.13 -25.58 2.87
C PHE A 469 8.42 -24.80 2.61
N ALA A 470 9.14 -25.10 1.51
CA ALA A 470 10.33 -24.36 1.10
C ALA A 470 10.03 -22.87 0.85
N GLY A 471 8.89 -22.56 0.22
CA GLY A 471 8.42 -21.19 0.04
C GLY A 471 8.23 -20.45 1.37
N ARG A 472 7.63 -21.11 2.38
CA ARG A 472 7.49 -20.55 3.74
C ARG A 472 8.86 -20.34 4.38
N VAL A 473 9.77 -21.30 4.31
CA VAL A 473 11.11 -21.22 4.90
C VAL A 473 11.92 -20.07 4.30
N ILE A 474 11.93 -19.92 2.96
CA ILE A 474 12.64 -18.81 2.31
C ILE A 474 12.02 -17.47 2.68
N ALA A 475 10.69 -17.37 2.71
CA ALA A 475 10.01 -16.15 3.14
C ALA A 475 10.32 -15.80 4.61
N LEU A 476 10.41 -16.81 5.49
CA LEU A 476 10.83 -16.62 6.88
C LEU A 476 12.30 -16.18 6.98
N ALA A 477 13.19 -16.74 6.15
CA ALA A 477 14.59 -16.32 6.09
C ALA A 477 14.70 -14.83 5.73
N LEU A 478 13.94 -14.37 4.71
CA LEU A 478 13.88 -12.95 4.33
C LEU A 478 13.25 -12.07 5.42
N MET A 479 12.13 -12.51 6.01
CA MET A 479 11.45 -11.80 7.09
C MET A 479 12.36 -11.56 8.30
N HIS A 480 13.14 -12.57 8.66
CA HIS A 480 14.13 -12.52 9.75
C HIS A 480 15.51 -12.04 9.29
N LYS A 481 15.69 -11.66 8.02
CA LYS A 481 16.97 -11.21 7.45
C LYS A 481 18.12 -12.19 7.74
N VAL A 482 17.84 -13.49 7.67
CA VAL A 482 18.81 -14.56 7.87
C VAL A 482 19.37 -14.97 6.51
N GLN A 483 20.67 -14.80 6.36
CA GLN A 483 21.41 -15.35 5.22
C GLN A 483 21.58 -16.86 5.42
N VAL A 484 21.18 -17.61 4.39
CA VAL A 484 21.07 -19.07 4.39
C VAL A 484 22.09 -19.76 3.48
N GLY A 485 22.93 -18.99 2.78
CA GLY A 485 24.06 -19.52 2.01
C GLY A 485 23.68 -20.25 0.73
N ILE A 486 22.46 -20.05 0.24
CA ILE A 486 21.98 -20.57 -1.05
C ILE A 486 21.51 -19.41 -1.93
N SER A 487 21.50 -19.64 -3.23
CA SER A 487 20.99 -18.70 -4.24
C SER A 487 20.03 -19.42 -5.19
N PHE A 488 19.14 -18.64 -5.81
CA PHE A 488 18.29 -19.18 -6.87
C PHE A 488 18.99 -19.08 -8.21
N ASP A 489 18.75 -20.08 -9.04
CA ASP A 489 19.08 -20.02 -10.45
C ASP A 489 18.25 -18.94 -11.17
N ARG A 490 18.80 -18.42 -12.26
CA ARG A 490 18.17 -17.39 -13.09
C ARG A 490 16.83 -17.83 -13.66
N VAL A 491 16.72 -19.06 -14.15
CA VAL A 491 15.46 -19.61 -14.70
C VAL A 491 14.39 -19.66 -13.61
N PHE A 492 14.76 -20.16 -12.43
CA PHE A 492 13.82 -20.25 -11.32
C PHE A 492 13.34 -18.86 -10.87
N PHE A 493 14.25 -17.91 -10.74
CA PHE A 493 13.92 -16.53 -10.38
C PHE A 493 13.01 -15.86 -11.41
N LEU A 494 13.33 -15.97 -12.70
CA LEU A 494 12.52 -15.36 -13.76
C LEU A 494 11.10 -15.91 -13.75
N GLN A 495 10.92 -17.21 -13.50
CA GLN A 495 9.57 -17.78 -13.38
C GLN A 495 8.80 -17.28 -12.15
N LEU A 496 9.47 -17.10 -11.01
CA LEU A 496 8.86 -16.46 -9.84
C LEU A 496 8.40 -15.03 -10.16
N ALA A 497 9.18 -14.29 -10.95
CA ALA A 497 8.87 -12.95 -11.43
C ALA A 497 7.83 -12.93 -12.58
N GLY A 498 7.47 -14.07 -13.15
CA GLY A 498 6.60 -14.18 -14.32
C GLY A 498 7.25 -13.69 -15.63
N GLY A 499 8.58 -13.71 -15.70
CA GLY A 499 9.36 -13.42 -16.91
C GLY A 499 9.42 -14.62 -17.86
N ALA A 500 9.64 -14.33 -19.14
CA ALA A 500 9.89 -15.35 -20.16
C ALA A 500 11.31 -15.93 -20.02
N ILE A 501 11.47 -17.21 -20.38
CA ILE A 501 12.75 -17.92 -20.35
C ILE A 501 13.29 -18.01 -21.76
N SER A 502 14.49 -17.49 -21.96
CA SER A 502 15.26 -17.58 -23.21
C SER A 502 16.32 -18.68 -23.12
N LEU A 503 16.94 -19.01 -24.27
CA LEU A 503 18.06 -19.95 -24.33
C LEU A 503 19.24 -19.49 -23.45
N GLU A 504 19.50 -18.19 -23.38
CA GLU A 504 20.62 -17.68 -22.59
C GLU A 504 20.42 -17.84 -21.09
N ASP A 505 19.17 -17.88 -20.64
CA ASP A 505 18.84 -18.02 -19.21
C ASP A 505 19.12 -19.44 -18.70
N ILE A 506 19.02 -20.47 -19.56
CA ILE A 506 19.22 -21.88 -19.17
C ILE A 506 20.68 -22.31 -19.11
N ARG A 507 21.61 -21.43 -19.51
CA ARG A 507 23.04 -21.72 -19.65
C ARG A 507 23.66 -22.34 -18.40
N ASP A 508 23.32 -21.81 -17.23
CA ASP A 508 23.88 -22.25 -15.95
C ASP A 508 23.08 -23.40 -15.33
N ALA A 509 21.77 -23.46 -15.58
CA ALA A 509 20.89 -24.53 -15.10
C ALA A 509 21.16 -25.87 -15.80
N ASP A 510 21.31 -25.84 -17.13
CA ASP A 510 21.64 -27.01 -17.95
C ASP A 510 22.61 -26.64 -19.09
N PRO A 511 23.92 -26.63 -18.81
CA PRO A 511 24.94 -26.31 -19.81
C PRO A 511 24.99 -27.29 -20.99
N VAL A 512 24.49 -28.52 -20.82
CA VAL A 512 24.49 -29.54 -21.88
C VAL A 512 23.36 -29.25 -22.85
N MET A 513 22.15 -29.04 -22.35
CA MET A 513 21.01 -28.65 -23.16
C MET A 513 21.23 -27.30 -23.84
N TYR A 514 21.81 -26.32 -23.14
CA TYR A 514 22.18 -25.04 -23.73
C TYR A 514 23.11 -25.20 -24.95
N LYS A 515 24.18 -26.01 -24.82
CA LYS A 515 25.10 -26.29 -25.93
C LYS A 515 24.39 -26.98 -27.09
N SER A 516 23.57 -27.98 -26.82
CA SER A 516 22.84 -28.73 -27.85
C SER A 516 21.88 -27.82 -28.63
N CYS A 517 21.05 -27.02 -27.95
CA CYS A 517 20.16 -26.05 -28.57
C CYS A 517 20.95 -25.02 -29.40
N LYS A 518 22.06 -24.50 -28.86
CA LYS A 518 22.91 -23.56 -29.56
C LYS A 518 23.51 -24.17 -30.84
N THR A 519 23.96 -25.42 -30.78
CA THR A 519 24.43 -26.15 -31.96
C THR A 519 23.33 -26.29 -33.02
N ILE A 520 22.09 -26.63 -32.64
CA ILE A 520 20.97 -26.74 -33.60
C ILE A 520 20.70 -25.39 -34.29
N LEU A 521 20.74 -24.29 -33.55
CA LEU A 521 20.51 -22.94 -34.09
C LEU A 521 21.65 -22.45 -34.99
N GLU A 522 22.89 -22.84 -34.71
CA GLU A 522 24.08 -22.38 -35.44
C GLU A 522 24.49 -23.32 -36.58
N MET A 523 23.91 -24.52 -36.67
CA MET A 523 24.24 -25.50 -37.71
C MET A 523 23.88 -25.00 -39.12
N ASP A 524 24.64 -25.43 -40.13
CA ASP A 524 24.37 -25.11 -41.53
C ASP A 524 22.97 -25.60 -41.94
N ALA A 525 22.22 -24.73 -42.64
CA ALA A 525 20.85 -25.00 -43.08
C ALA A 525 20.76 -26.28 -43.92
N ASP A 526 21.72 -26.52 -44.81
CA ASP A 526 21.73 -27.70 -45.68
C ASP A 526 21.83 -29.00 -44.86
N ILE A 527 22.54 -28.97 -43.73
CA ILE A 527 22.68 -30.12 -42.84
C ILE A 527 21.40 -30.35 -42.05
N VAL A 528 20.77 -29.31 -41.51
CA VAL A 528 19.49 -29.43 -40.79
C VAL A 528 18.39 -29.94 -41.74
N ASP A 529 18.33 -29.38 -42.95
CA ASP A 529 17.31 -29.71 -43.95
C ASP A 529 17.47 -31.12 -44.55
N SER A 530 18.67 -31.70 -44.44
CA SER A 530 18.94 -33.09 -44.83
C SER A 530 18.38 -34.14 -43.87
N ASP A 531 17.75 -33.73 -42.75
CA ASP A 531 17.25 -34.60 -41.68
C ASP A 531 18.33 -35.50 -41.04
N ALA A 532 19.61 -35.11 -41.16
CA ALA A 532 20.74 -35.87 -40.62
C ALA A 532 20.70 -36.02 -39.09
N LEU A 533 20.00 -35.13 -38.39
CA LEU A 533 19.83 -35.17 -36.93
C LEU A 533 18.66 -36.06 -36.48
N GLY A 534 17.72 -36.41 -37.37
CA GLY A 534 16.53 -37.20 -37.04
C GLY A 534 15.66 -36.57 -35.96
N LEU A 535 15.62 -35.23 -35.87
CA LEU A 535 14.87 -34.51 -34.84
C LEU A 535 13.44 -34.22 -35.32
N THR A 536 12.48 -34.53 -34.46
CA THR A 536 11.08 -34.10 -34.62
C THR A 536 10.66 -33.27 -33.43
N PHE A 537 9.46 -32.67 -33.45
CA PHE A 537 8.93 -31.84 -32.36
C PHE A 537 8.46 -32.69 -31.16
N VAL A 538 9.34 -33.55 -30.66
CA VAL A 538 9.12 -34.42 -29.51
C VAL A 538 10.30 -34.30 -28.54
N ARG A 539 10.02 -34.52 -27.27
CA ARG A 539 11.04 -34.70 -26.25
C ARG A 539 11.00 -36.13 -25.74
N GLU A 540 12.16 -36.76 -25.73
CA GLU A 540 12.38 -38.03 -25.04
C GLU A 540 13.01 -37.77 -23.67
N PHE A 541 12.50 -38.42 -22.64
CA PHE A 541 13.11 -38.39 -21.31
C PHE A 541 12.84 -39.69 -20.56
N GLU A 542 13.76 -40.05 -19.67
CA GLU A 542 13.61 -41.21 -18.81
C GLU A 542 12.73 -40.86 -17.61
N GLU A 543 11.66 -41.62 -17.42
CA GLU A 543 10.77 -41.52 -16.27
C GLU A 543 10.58 -42.92 -15.66
N PHE A 544 11.00 -43.09 -14.40
CA PHE A 544 10.93 -44.36 -13.66
C PHE A 544 11.53 -45.57 -14.41
N GLY A 545 12.65 -45.38 -15.11
CA GLY A 545 13.33 -46.44 -15.88
C GLY A 545 12.70 -46.75 -17.24
N SER A 546 11.73 -45.94 -17.69
CA SER A 546 11.10 -46.05 -19.02
C SER A 546 11.29 -44.78 -19.82
N ILE A 547 11.63 -44.91 -21.11
CA ILE A 547 11.70 -43.76 -22.02
C ILE A 547 10.27 -43.32 -22.36
N ARG A 548 9.97 -42.06 -22.04
CA ARG A 548 8.72 -41.39 -22.39
C ARG A 548 8.99 -40.43 -23.54
N VAL A 549 8.04 -40.36 -24.46
CA VAL A 549 8.05 -39.42 -25.57
C VAL A 549 6.85 -38.47 -25.39
N VAL A 550 7.10 -37.17 -25.42
CA VAL A 550 6.08 -36.13 -25.34
C VAL A 550 6.18 -35.21 -26.53
N GLU A 551 5.08 -35.03 -27.26
CA GLU A 551 5.01 -34.05 -28.34
C GLU A 551 5.07 -32.62 -27.77
N LEU A 552 5.95 -31.80 -28.35
CA LEU A 552 6.13 -30.40 -27.95
C LEU A 552 4.99 -29.51 -28.46
N CYS A 553 4.41 -29.88 -29.60
CA CYS A 553 3.24 -29.29 -30.24
C CYS A 553 2.33 -30.39 -30.81
N PRO A 554 1.05 -30.10 -31.12
CA PRO A 554 0.12 -31.10 -31.65
C PRO A 554 0.62 -31.72 -32.97
N GLY A 555 0.78 -33.05 -33.01
CA GLY A 555 1.30 -33.76 -34.17
C GLY A 555 2.82 -33.63 -34.35
N GLY A 556 3.53 -33.19 -33.29
CA GLY A 556 4.96 -32.89 -33.33
C GLY A 556 5.84 -34.07 -33.75
N ASN A 557 5.40 -35.32 -33.52
CA ASN A 557 6.11 -36.51 -33.99
C ASN A 557 6.20 -36.63 -35.52
N SER A 558 5.34 -35.93 -36.26
CA SER A 558 5.36 -35.91 -37.74
C SER A 558 6.04 -34.65 -38.31
N ILE A 559 6.49 -33.73 -37.46
CA ILE A 559 7.11 -32.47 -37.87
C ILE A 559 8.62 -32.61 -37.73
N ILE A 560 9.33 -32.69 -38.86
CA ILE A 560 10.79 -32.74 -38.90
C ILE A 560 11.36 -31.34 -38.63
N VAL A 561 12.40 -31.27 -37.81
CA VAL A 561 13.14 -30.04 -37.55
C VAL A 561 14.01 -29.70 -38.77
N ASN A 562 13.86 -28.49 -39.29
CA ASN A 562 14.53 -27.95 -40.46
C ASN A 562 14.98 -26.50 -40.19
N SER A 563 15.70 -25.90 -41.13
CA SER A 563 16.28 -24.55 -41.05
C SER A 563 15.23 -23.46 -40.76
N LYS A 564 13.97 -23.65 -41.17
CA LYS A 564 12.88 -22.68 -41.01
C LYS A 564 12.16 -22.78 -39.66
N ASN A 565 12.13 -23.96 -39.03
CA ASN A 565 11.38 -24.20 -37.79
C ASN A 565 12.26 -24.53 -36.57
N ARG A 566 13.59 -24.61 -36.73
CA ARG A 566 14.53 -24.91 -35.63
C ARG A 566 14.47 -23.95 -34.45
N GLU A 567 14.15 -22.67 -34.68
CA GLU A 567 13.97 -21.69 -33.61
C GLU A 567 12.75 -22.02 -32.74
N GLU A 568 11.62 -22.33 -33.38
CA GLU A 568 10.38 -22.75 -32.70
C GLU A 568 10.58 -24.07 -31.95
N TYR A 569 11.31 -25.03 -32.54
CA TYR A 569 11.66 -26.28 -31.86
C TYR A 569 12.43 -26.02 -30.56
N VAL A 570 13.48 -25.19 -30.60
CA VAL A 570 14.28 -24.86 -29.43
C VAL A 570 13.46 -24.11 -28.38
N GLU A 571 12.61 -23.15 -28.80
CA GLU A 571 11.72 -22.43 -27.88
C GLU A 571 10.75 -23.39 -27.17
N LEU A 572 10.06 -24.26 -27.91
CA LEU A 572 9.11 -25.22 -27.33
C LEU A 572 9.81 -26.24 -26.41
N LEU A 573 11.03 -26.65 -26.76
CA LEU A 573 11.83 -27.54 -25.94
C LEU A 573 12.19 -26.86 -24.61
N ILE A 574 12.64 -25.59 -24.62
CA ILE A 574 12.92 -24.81 -23.40
C ILE A 574 11.64 -24.64 -22.57
N GLN A 575 10.53 -24.24 -23.20
CA GLN A 575 9.24 -24.07 -22.54
C GLN A 575 8.78 -25.37 -21.85
N HIS A 576 8.94 -26.52 -22.51
CA HIS A 576 8.60 -27.80 -21.91
C HIS A 576 9.55 -28.17 -20.75
N CYS A 577 10.86 -28.05 -20.96
CA CYS A 577 11.88 -28.49 -20.01
C CYS A 577 11.94 -27.65 -18.74
N PHE A 578 11.78 -26.33 -18.85
CA PHE A 578 11.99 -25.42 -17.74
C PHE A 578 10.72 -24.79 -17.23
N VAL A 579 9.71 -24.52 -18.07
CA VAL A 579 8.50 -23.81 -17.63
C VAL A 579 7.39 -24.80 -17.26
N LYS A 580 6.96 -25.65 -18.21
CA LYS A 580 5.84 -26.60 -17.99
C LYS A 580 6.17 -27.64 -16.92
N SER A 581 7.40 -28.16 -16.89
CA SER A 581 7.84 -29.22 -15.96
C SER A 581 7.87 -28.79 -14.48
N ILE A 582 7.97 -27.49 -14.20
CA ILE A 582 8.05 -26.95 -12.83
C ILE A 582 6.86 -26.09 -12.43
N ALA A 583 5.93 -25.77 -13.35
CA ALA A 583 4.78 -24.90 -13.09
C ALA A 583 3.99 -25.28 -11.83
N ASP A 584 3.71 -26.58 -11.65
CA ASP A 584 3.04 -27.10 -10.46
C ASP A 584 3.86 -26.80 -9.18
N LYS A 585 5.15 -27.15 -9.17
CA LYS A 585 6.06 -26.96 -8.02
C LYS A 585 6.19 -25.47 -7.67
N LEU A 586 6.33 -24.64 -8.68
CA LEU A 586 6.39 -23.19 -8.59
C LEU A 586 5.12 -22.62 -7.93
N SER A 587 3.94 -23.09 -8.32
CA SER A 587 2.67 -22.63 -7.74
C SER A 587 2.57 -22.91 -6.23
N TYR A 588 3.08 -24.06 -5.78
CA TYR A 588 3.13 -24.42 -4.36
C TYR A 588 4.16 -23.56 -3.62
N PHE A 589 5.34 -23.36 -4.19
CA PHE A 589 6.37 -22.48 -3.62
C PHE A 589 5.85 -21.04 -3.45
N ILE A 590 5.27 -20.45 -4.50
CA ILE A 590 4.69 -19.10 -4.48
C ILE A 590 3.59 -18.99 -3.42
N ARG A 591 2.74 -20.01 -3.30
CA ARG A 591 1.69 -20.06 -2.27
C ARG A 591 2.31 -20.05 -0.86
N GLY A 592 3.30 -20.90 -0.61
CA GLY A 592 3.99 -20.97 0.67
C GLY A 592 4.70 -19.67 1.03
N PHE A 593 5.38 -19.06 0.07
CA PHE A 593 6.02 -17.75 0.24
C PHE A 593 5.00 -16.67 0.61
N GLY A 594 3.87 -16.65 -0.09
CA GLY A 594 2.78 -15.71 0.17
C GLY A 594 2.09 -15.85 1.53
N ASP A 595 2.18 -17.02 2.19
CA ASP A 595 1.61 -17.22 3.53
C ASP A 595 2.30 -16.37 4.60
N ILE A 596 3.55 -15.96 4.37
CA ILE A 596 4.35 -15.16 5.30
C ILE A 596 4.21 -13.65 5.04
N LEU A 597 3.72 -13.24 3.87
CA LEU A 597 3.52 -11.82 3.54
C LEU A 597 2.29 -11.22 4.26
N CYS A 598 2.28 -9.89 4.41
CA CYS A 598 1.19 -9.15 5.05
C CYS A 598 -0.15 -9.34 4.31
N GLU A 599 -0.12 -9.32 2.97
CA GLU A 599 -1.31 -9.41 2.13
C GLU A 599 -1.18 -10.48 1.06
N ARG A 600 -2.32 -11.07 0.68
CA ARG A 600 -2.36 -12.03 -0.44
C ARG A 600 -2.12 -11.28 -1.75
N GLY A 601 -1.26 -11.82 -2.60
CA GLY A 601 -0.96 -11.25 -3.91
C GLY A 601 0.34 -10.44 -3.93
N PHE A 602 0.87 -10.06 -2.76
CA PHE A 602 2.15 -9.38 -2.64
C PHE A 602 3.31 -10.18 -3.23
N GLN A 603 3.25 -11.51 -3.22
CA GLN A 603 4.31 -12.35 -3.79
C GLN A 603 4.57 -12.07 -5.28
N LYS A 604 3.54 -11.72 -6.06
CA LYS A 604 3.70 -11.35 -7.48
C LYS A 604 4.44 -10.03 -7.61
N ILE A 605 3.98 -9.00 -6.89
CA ILE A 605 4.61 -7.67 -6.86
C ILE A 605 6.05 -7.79 -6.35
N PHE A 606 6.29 -8.66 -5.38
CA PHE A 606 7.59 -8.88 -4.77
C PHE A 606 8.63 -9.35 -5.80
N PHE A 607 8.37 -10.48 -6.46
CA PHE A 607 9.33 -11.04 -7.43
C PHE A 607 9.42 -10.22 -8.72
N GLN A 608 8.34 -9.55 -9.15
CA GLN A 608 8.38 -8.68 -10.35
C GLN A 608 9.29 -7.46 -10.19
N ASN A 609 9.43 -6.98 -8.95
CA ASN A 609 10.18 -5.76 -8.64
C ASN A 609 11.50 -6.02 -7.94
N LEU A 610 11.79 -7.26 -7.53
CA LEU A 610 13.11 -7.64 -7.04
C LEU A 610 14.05 -7.90 -8.21
N GLU A 611 15.35 -7.69 -8.02
CA GLU A 611 16.38 -8.20 -8.94
C GLU A 611 17.06 -9.44 -8.37
N LEU A 612 17.52 -10.32 -9.26
CA LEU A 612 18.20 -11.56 -8.86
C LEU A 612 19.44 -11.27 -7.98
N LYS A 613 20.20 -10.22 -8.32
CA LYS A 613 21.38 -9.82 -7.55
C LYS A 613 21.00 -9.38 -6.13
N ASP A 614 19.90 -8.66 -5.97
CA ASP A 614 19.43 -8.21 -4.65
C ASP A 614 18.93 -9.40 -3.83
N LEU A 615 18.21 -10.34 -4.45
CA LEU A 615 17.84 -11.60 -3.80
C LEU A 615 19.05 -12.40 -3.36
N ASP A 616 20.08 -12.49 -4.20
CA ASP A 616 21.36 -13.14 -3.86
C ASP A 616 22.00 -12.46 -2.66
N LEU A 617 22.05 -11.13 -2.60
CA LEU A 617 22.57 -10.41 -1.43
C LEU A 617 21.74 -10.68 -0.16
N MET A 618 20.43 -10.84 -0.27
CA MET A 618 19.54 -11.13 0.86
C MET A 618 19.70 -12.56 1.38
N LEU A 619 19.86 -13.56 0.51
CA LEU A 619 19.94 -14.98 0.88
C LEU A 619 21.37 -15.47 1.11
N PHE A 620 22.31 -15.04 0.29
CA PHE A 620 23.70 -15.46 0.33
C PHE A 620 24.61 -14.47 1.07
N GLY A 621 24.29 -13.18 1.02
CA GLY A 621 25.15 -12.10 1.53
C GLY A 621 26.15 -11.58 0.50
N SER A 622 26.99 -10.62 0.88
CA SER A 622 28.09 -10.19 0.00
C SER A 622 29.13 -11.30 -0.08
N GLY A 623 29.41 -11.78 -1.29
CA GLY A 623 30.51 -12.71 -1.56
C GLY A 623 31.91 -12.09 -1.40
N GLU A 624 31.97 -10.83 -0.96
CA GLU A 624 33.20 -10.10 -0.71
C GLU A 624 33.84 -10.54 0.62
N ALA A 625 35.16 -10.43 0.71
CA ALA A 625 35.85 -10.67 1.96
C ALA A 625 35.37 -9.63 2.99
N ILE A 626 35.04 -10.09 4.19
CA ILE A 626 34.65 -9.23 5.31
C ILE A 626 35.75 -8.20 5.54
N SER A 627 35.40 -6.92 5.52
CA SER A 627 36.31 -5.85 5.94
C SER A 627 36.48 -5.95 7.45
N VAL A 628 37.70 -6.28 7.87
CA VAL A 628 38.06 -6.32 9.29
C VAL A 628 37.96 -4.91 9.89
N GLU A 629 38.21 -3.89 9.08
CA GLU A 629 38.09 -2.48 9.46
C GLU A 629 36.63 -2.11 9.78
N ASP A 630 35.68 -2.50 8.91
CA ASP A 630 34.26 -2.26 9.13
C ASP A 630 33.73 -3.04 10.34
N TRP A 631 34.15 -4.31 10.48
CA TRP A 631 33.78 -5.13 11.63
C TRP A 631 34.32 -4.52 12.94
N LYS A 632 35.58 -4.09 12.96
CA LYS A 632 36.18 -3.42 14.12
C LYS A 632 35.45 -2.13 14.48
N ALA A 633 35.09 -1.31 13.49
CA ALA A 633 34.38 -0.04 13.69
C ALA A 633 32.97 -0.22 14.29
N HIS A 634 32.33 -1.36 14.05
CA HIS A 634 30.98 -1.67 14.54
C HIS A 634 30.96 -2.65 15.73
N THR A 635 32.11 -2.96 16.31
CA THR A 635 32.22 -3.85 17.48
C THR A 635 32.01 -3.07 18.78
N LYS A 636 31.13 -3.58 19.65
CA LYS A 636 30.95 -3.05 21.02
C LYS A 636 31.71 -3.93 22.01
N TYR A 637 32.58 -3.30 22.80
CA TYR A 637 33.36 -3.97 23.83
C TYR A 637 32.66 -3.84 25.19
N HIS A 638 32.45 -4.98 25.84
CA HIS A 638 31.91 -5.04 27.21
C HIS A 638 32.98 -5.62 28.12
N GLY A 639 33.39 -4.86 29.15
CA GLY A 639 34.47 -5.28 30.07
C GLY A 639 35.89 -5.08 29.54
N TYR A 640 36.04 -4.78 28.25
CA TYR A 640 37.31 -4.45 27.58
C TYR A 640 37.22 -3.08 26.90
N LYS A 641 38.39 -2.49 26.61
CA LYS A 641 38.56 -1.33 25.75
C LYS A 641 39.17 -1.76 24.42
N GLU A 642 38.94 -0.97 23.38
CA GLU A 642 39.47 -1.23 22.03
C GLU A 642 41.00 -1.40 21.99
N ASN A 643 41.71 -0.77 22.93
CA ASN A 643 43.17 -0.76 23.00
C ASN A 643 43.75 -1.82 23.94
N ASP A 644 42.93 -2.66 24.57
CA ASP A 644 43.43 -3.70 25.46
C ASP A 644 44.18 -4.76 24.64
N ASP A 645 45.28 -5.30 25.20
CA ASP A 645 46.17 -6.22 24.49
C ASP A 645 45.42 -7.42 23.90
N GLN A 646 44.42 -7.95 24.62
CA GLN A 646 43.59 -9.07 24.16
C GLN A 646 42.73 -8.70 22.95
N ILE A 647 42.23 -7.47 22.87
CA ILE A 647 41.45 -6.98 21.73
C ILE A 647 42.36 -6.70 20.54
N CYS A 648 43.54 -6.14 20.78
CA CYS A 648 44.56 -5.96 19.75
C CYS A 648 44.98 -7.31 19.14
N TRP A 649 45.30 -8.31 19.96
CA TRP A 649 45.65 -9.65 19.50
C TRP A 649 44.49 -10.33 18.76
N PHE A 650 43.25 -10.17 19.23
CA PHE A 650 42.07 -10.67 18.53
C PHE A 650 42.03 -10.12 17.09
N TRP A 651 42.13 -8.81 16.91
CA TRP A 651 42.10 -8.20 15.58
C TRP A 651 43.34 -8.48 14.73
N GLU A 652 44.53 -8.60 15.32
CA GLU A 652 45.74 -9.02 14.62
C GLU A 652 45.60 -10.42 14.01
N VAL A 653 45.03 -11.38 14.76
CA VAL A 653 44.79 -12.75 14.28
C VAL A 653 43.83 -12.77 13.09
N TYR A 654 42.75 -11.97 13.13
CA TYR A 654 41.77 -11.89 12.03
C TYR A 654 42.29 -11.12 10.82
N SER A 655 43.11 -10.08 11.04
CA SER A 655 43.76 -9.34 9.96
C SER A 655 44.78 -10.19 9.22
N TYR A 656 45.45 -11.12 9.94
CA TYR A 656 46.42 -12.05 9.38
C TYR A 656 45.76 -13.25 8.68
N ARG A 657 44.69 -13.81 9.23
CA ARG A 657 43.92 -14.91 8.61
C ARG A 657 42.83 -14.36 7.70
N ARG A 658 43.21 -13.93 6.49
CA ARG A 658 42.24 -13.73 5.40
C ARG A 658 41.45 -15.04 5.20
N SER A 659 40.16 -15.00 5.53
CA SER A 659 39.15 -15.99 5.13
C SER A 659 39.17 -17.32 5.91
N SER A 660 38.56 -17.35 7.10
CA SER A 660 37.99 -18.58 7.64
C SER A 660 36.53 -18.34 8.05
N PHE A 661 35.63 -18.41 7.05
CA PHE A 661 34.17 -18.36 7.19
C PHE A 661 33.62 -19.29 8.29
N HIS A 662 34.31 -20.40 8.57
CA HIS A 662 33.89 -21.43 9.52
C HIS A 662 33.84 -20.96 10.98
N PHE A 663 34.63 -19.94 11.35
CA PHE A 663 34.61 -19.41 12.72
C PHE A 663 33.53 -18.33 12.91
N LEU A 664 33.11 -17.63 11.84
CA LEU A 664 32.07 -16.58 11.92
C LEU A 664 30.66 -17.12 12.15
N MET A 665 30.35 -18.34 11.67
CA MET A 665 29.05 -18.99 11.99
C MET A 665 28.84 -19.15 13.50
N PHE A 666 29.92 -19.22 14.28
CA PHE A 666 29.88 -19.30 15.75
C PHE A 666 29.86 -17.95 16.46
N ASN A 667 30.19 -16.83 15.81
CA ASN A 667 30.56 -15.57 16.50
C ASN A 667 29.62 -14.38 16.26
N VAL A 668 28.59 -14.51 15.42
CA VAL A 668 27.65 -13.40 15.20
C VAL A 668 26.61 -13.28 16.32
N ASP A 669 26.55 -14.23 17.27
CA ASP A 669 25.59 -14.23 18.38
C ASP A 669 26.19 -14.51 19.79
N THR A 670 27.52 -14.42 19.98
CA THR A 670 28.14 -14.72 21.29
C THR A 670 28.71 -13.45 21.93
N PHE A 671 28.19 -13.10 23.12
CA PHE A 671 28.94 -12.29 24.06
C PHE A 671 30.28 -12.98 24.31
N PHE A 672 31.39 -12.33 23.95
CA PHE A 672 32.71 -12.82 24.31
C PHE A 672 32.93 -12.53 25.80
N VAL A 673 32.87 -13.57 26.63
CA VAL A 673 33.47 -13.51 27.98
C VAL A 673 34.86 -14.12 27.84
N MET A 674 35.87 -13.28 27.65
CA MET A 674 37.25 -13.71 27.89
C MET A 674 37.39 -13.90 29.40
N HIS A 675 37.67 -15.12 29.82
CA HIS A 675 38.10 -15.43 31.19
C HIS A 675 39.61 -15.33 31.32
#